data_AF-A0A7G9ZB18-F1
#
_entry.id   AF-A0A7G9ZB18-F1
#
_cell.length_a   1.000
_cell.length_b   1.000
_cell.length_c   1.000
_cell.angle_alpha   90.00
_cell.angle_beta   90.00
_cell.angle_gamma   90.00
#
_symmetry.space_group_name_H-M   'P 1'
#
loop_
_entity.id
_entity.type
_entity.pdbx_description
1 polymer ?
#
loop_
_entity_poly.entity_id
_entity_poly.type
_entity_poly.pdbx_seq_one_letter_code
_entity_poly.pdbx_strand_id
1 'polypeptide(L)'
;MIIASGVAVATVNNAPNVNAALSAEEYWAVIVGCGDDVPAYRDAESMYNVLTVASDNWNASNIRFLINETATKANIRDAIQWMANKASAEDTCLFYFSGHGNSIIDYSDDEADGLDESLTAFDDNIIDDELEAWMGEVKAQKVVAILEACHSGGVLTPFQICELKELYALDGFAKDPKKAHCLVLTGCRMNEKGVHMCNLKNGVFTYYIVQGLWGAADQDEDGSISVRELCDYSFPKIVEYREDTQHPLLWPDDNSANNFTIIQLKASIPKKIKVPADYRTIQKAVEAAMSGDVIEVSPGTYTENVVMNKPLTISAPYGNSIIHAANSSFPCILITVDNTTISGLTCQKGLHGIELWRSCNNMIANNTVKNNGNNGIHLNKSNNNRIINNDISNNDNYNGIALDSSNNNKIRNNSANNNHYDGIVLLASDENIIANNTVKNNGNGGISIGLSYSNRITDNVASNNANGSGIALADSNDNNIHNNIANYNHLHGIALWTSDENIIANNTAKNNRDKGIYLESSNNNRITGNDASNNKDYHGIALSQSNDNEICNNIANYNRQCGIGLWTSDENIIANNTASKNDAGIYLESSDSNRIYLNNFIANNVNVKSLSSANAWNSPSEITYTYNSSTYTSYLGNYWDDYKGSDADGDGIGDSPYRLSSRDDNYPLILHARNYFGEQIYLYPAPTPTPGQKTWHSVNTFTGTERLTTPSFAIKGDEWRVKWLVKIRSTFSFFYVHVYREGQTSELVDEWSWNDEDSHRDTRYIHAGNGSYYFRVLAMDIDEWELEVEDHY
;
A
#
# COMPACT_ATOMS: atom_id res chain seq x y z
N MET A 1 -7.14 -52.48 54.63
CA MET A 1 -8.32 -52.43 53.74
C MET A 1 -7.77 -52.31 52.33
N ILE A 2 -7.58 -53.36 51.51
CA ILE A 2 -8.59 -54.14 50.73
C ILE A 2 -9.65 -53.18 50.16
N ILE A 3 -9.92 -53.01 48.85
CA ILE A 3 -10.10 -53.93 47.69
C ILE A 3 -9.97 -53.05 46.40
N ALA A 4 -9.07 -53.28 45.43
CA ALA A 4 -9.16 -54.05 44.17
C ALA A 4 -10.45 -53.96 43.31
N SER A 5 -10.32 -53.51 42.04
CA SER A 5 -10.87 -54.09 40.79
C SER A 5 -10.57 -53.14 39.61
N GLY A 6 -10.11 -53.52 38.43
CA GLY A 6 -9.99 -54.84 37.81
C GLY A 6 -9.16 -54.77 36.51
N VAL A 7 -8.79 -55.96 36.07
CA VAL A 7 -7.78 -56.30 35.05
C VAL A 7 -8.46 -57.09 33.92
N ALA A 8 -7.96 -56.96 32.68
CA ALA A 8 -7.85 -58.00 31.64
C ALA A 8 -6.76 -57.53 30.64
N VAL A 9 -5.56 -58.09 30.42
CA VAL A 9 -5.03 -59.47 30.12
C VAL A 9 -5.61 -60.00 28.80
N ALA A 10 -4.88 -60.45 27.78
CA ALA A 10 -3.46 -60.53 27.35
C ALA A 10 -3.52 -60.91 25.83
N THR A 11 -2.50 -60.82 24.97
CA THR A 11 -1.30 -61.67 24.91
C THR A 11 -0.31 -61.21 23.83
N VAL A 12 0.95 -61.52 24.11
CA VAL A 12 2.20 -61.32 23.36
C VAL A 12 2.25 -62.13 22.06
N ASN A 13 2.85 -61.55 21.01
CA ASN A 13 3.61 -62.29 20.00
C ASN A 13 4.88 -61.51 19.64
N ASN A 14 6.02 -62.01 20.11
CA ASN A 14 7.35 -61.61 19.64
C ASN A 14 7.69 -62.39 18.37
N ALA A 15 7.95 -61.69 17.27
CA ALA A 15 8.87 -62.14 16.22
C ALA A 15 9.52 -60.91 15.56
N PRO A 16 10.79 -60.99 15.15
CA PRO A 16 11.69 -59.86 15.00
C PRO A 16 11.50 -59.20 13.64
N ASN A 17 11.47 -57.87 13.59
CA ASN A 17 11.76 -57.17 12.34
C ASN A 17 12.82 -56.09 12.58
N VAL A 18 14.04 -56.53 12.31
CA VAL A 18 15.14 -55.84 11.62
C VAL A 18 14.99 -54.32 11.50
N ASN A 19 16.00 -53.63 12.04
CA ASN A 19 16.39 -52.27 11.69
C ASN A 19 16.19 -51.97 10.20
N ALA A 20 15.29 -51.04 9.90
CA ALA A 20 15.59 -49.97 8.96
C ALA A 20 15.36 -48.68 9.75
N ALA A 21 16.43 -48.09 10.26
CA ALA A 21 16.39 -46.68 10.55
C ALA A 21 16.01 -46.01 9.22
N LEU A 22 14.84 -45.40 9.14
CA LEU A 22 14.57 -44.40 8.12
C LEU A 22 15.71 -43.38 8.27
N SER A 23 16.63 -43.34 7.32
CA SER A 23 17.62 -42.26 7.28
C SER A 23 16.81 -40.96 7.22
N ALA A 24 17.05 -40.05 8.16
CA ALA A 24 16.50 -38.72 8.06
C ALA A 24 16.86 -38.16 6.68
N GLU A 25 15.89 -37.56 5.99
CA GLU A 25 16.13 -36.83 4.75
C GLU A 25 17.31 -35.88 4.93
N GLU A 26 18.31 -35.96 4.05
CA GLU A 26 19.44 -35.03 4.05
C GLU A 26 19.31 -34.01 2.92
N TYR A 27 19.88 -32.82 3.14
CA TYR A 27 19.90 -31.74 2.16
C TYR A 27 21.33 -31.49 1.69
N TRP A 28 21.53 -31.46 0.37
CA TRP A 28 22.84 -31.34 -0.27
C TRP A 28 22.86 -30.17 -1.26
N ALA A 29 23.87 -29.31 -1.20
CA ALA A 29 23.96 -28.18 -2.14
C ALA A 29 25.34 -28.01 -2.77
N VAL A 30 25.31 -27.49 -4.00
CA VAL A 30 26.46 -26.90 -4.67
C VAL A 30 26.10 -25.46 -4.99
N ILE A 31 26.86 -24.51 -4.45
CA ILE A 31 26.62 -23.07 -4.57
C ILE A 31 27.84 -22.45 -5.25
N VAL A 32 27.60 -21.82 -6.40
CA VAL A 32 28.63 -21.30 -7.28
C VAL A 32 28.40 -19.80 -7.54
N GLY A 33 29.45 -18.99 -7.36
CA GLY A 33 29.45 -17.58 -7.73
C GLY A 33 30.70 -17.20 -8.51
N CYS A 34 30.57 -16.88 -9.81
CA CYS A 34 31.71 -16.66 -10.70
C CYS A 34 31.51 -15.47 -11.64
N GLY A 35 32.41 -14.48 -11.62
CA GLY A 35 32.42 -13.34 -12.55
C GLY A 35 33.12 -12.09 -12.00
N ASP A 36 33.81 -11.35 -12.87
CA ASP A 36 34.59 -10.15 -12.52
C ASP A 36 33.73 -8.86 -12.45
N ASP A 37 32.58 -8.82 -13.14
CA ASP A 37 31.68 -7.66 -13.20
C ASP A 37 30.40 -7.86 -12.35
N VAL A 38 30.47 -7.42 -11.09
CA VAL A 38 29.37 -7.29 -10.09
C VAL A 38 28.70 -8.62 -9.65
N PRO A 39 27.99 -8.64 -8.51
CA PRO A 39 28.33 -9.33 -7.27
C PRO A 39 28.03 -10.86 -7.24
N ALA A 40 28.36 -11.62 -8.29
CA ALA A 40 28.11 -13.07 -8.37
C ALA A 40 28.60 -13.86 -7.13
N TYR A 41 29.78 -13.50 -6.60
CA TYR A 41 30.27 -14.08 -5.35
C TYR A 41 29.42 -13.69 -4.13
N ARG A 42 28.86 -12.47 -4.06
CA ARG A 42 28.00 -12.04 -2.94
C ARG A 42 26.62 -12.67 -3.01
N ASP A 43 26.14 -12.91 -4.21
CA ASP A 43 24.94 -13.67 -4.52
C ASP A 43 25.06 -15.09 -3.96
N ALA A 44 26.15 -15.76 -4.32
CA ALA A 44 26.51 -17.06 -3.76
C ALA A 44 26.69 -17.04 -2.23
N GLU A 45 27.38 -16.03 -1.66
CA GLU A 45 27.51 -15.88 -0.20
C GLU A 45 26.14 -15.70 0.47
N SER A 46 25.23 -14.93 -0.13
CA SER A 46 23.90 -14.65 0.44
C SER A 46 23.03 -15.91 0.43
N MET A 47 23.11 -16.69 -0.65
CA MET A 47 22.47 -18.01 -0.75
C MET A 47 23.05 -18.99 0.28
N TYR A 48 24.38 -19.10 0.38
CA TYR A 48 25.03 -19.95 1.39
C TYR A 48 24.60 -19.58 2.82
N ASN A 49 24.54 -18.28 3.10
CA ASN A 49 24.16 -17.77 4.43
C ASN A 49 22.70 -18.07 4.76
N VAL A 50 21.75 -17.85 3.85
CA VAL A 50 20.34 -18.12 4.16
C VAL A 50 20.10 -19.62 4.42
N LEU A 51 20.72 -20.50 3.62
CA LEU A 51 20.59 -21.95 3.82
C LEU A 51 21.15 -22.38 5.18
N THR A 52 22.38 -21.97 5.51
CA THR A 52 23.05 -22.43 6.74
C THR A 52 22.55 -21.77 8.02
N VAL A 53 22.05 -20.52 7.93
CA VAL A 53 21.61 -19.75 9.09
C VAL A 53 20.11 -19.88 9.32
N ALA A 54 19.29 -19.68 8.28
CA ALA A 54 17.84 -19.63 8.41
C ALA A 54 17.19 -21.02 8.53
N SER A 55 17.86 -22.09 8.09
CA SER A 55 17.28 -23.42 8.04
C SER A 55 17.93 -24.44 9.00
N ASP A 56 17.11 -25.35 9.54
CA ASP A 56 17.57 -26.53 10.29
C ASP A 56 17.94 -27.71 9.38
N ASN A 57 17.47 -27.73 8.13
CA ASN A 57 17.62 -28.87 7.22
C ASN A 57 18.98 -28.85 6.50
N TRP A 58 19.58 -27.67 6.29
CA TRP A 58 20.82 -27.50 5.54
C TRP A 58 22.05 -27.50 6.46
N ASN A 59 22.82 -28.58 6.42
CA ASN A 59 24.09 -28.66 7.15
C ASN A 59 25.25 -28.12 6.30
N ALA A 60 26.06 -27.21 6.85
CA ALA A 60 27.23 -26.65 6.19
C ALA A 60 28.23 -27.71 5.66
N SER A 61 28.33 -28.89 6.29
CA SER A 61 29.17 -29.99 5.79
C SER A 61 28.66 -30.61 4.47
N ASN A 62 27.37 -30.45 4.19
CA ASN A 62 26.66 -30.96 3.03
C ASN A 62 26.52 -29.90 1.93
N ILE A 63 27.26 -28.78 2.04
CA ILE A 63 27.30 -27.74 1.02
C ILE A 63 28.72 -27.63 0.45
N ARG A 64 28.84 -27.59 -0.87
CA ARG A 64 30.06 -27.16 -1.57
C ARG A 64 29.87 -25.72 -2.01
N PHE A 65 30.74 -24.85 -1.53
CA PHE A 65 30.72 -23.42 -1.80
C PHE A 65 31.94 -23.05 -2.63
N LEU A 66 31.72 -22.63 -3.87
CA LEU A 66 32.77 -22.32 -4.85
C LEU A 66 32.57 -20.88 -5.34
N ILE A 67 33.59 -20.04 -5.17
CA ILE A 67 33.57 -18.65 -5.63
C ILE A 67 34.85 -18.30 -6.39
N ASN A 68 34.72 -17.45 -7.41
CA ASN A 68 35.82 -16.89 -8.19
C ASN A 68 36.88 -17.95 -8.57
N GLU A 69 38.13 -17.81 -8.11
CA GLU A 69 39.24 -18.69 -8.53
C GLU A 69 39.04 -20.17 -8.14
N THR A 70 38.11 -20.45 -7.21
CA THR A 70 37.75 -21.82 -6.83
C THR A 70 36.61 -22.40 -7.66
N ALA A 71 35.83 -21.57 -8.33
CA ALA A 71 34.72 -21.94 -9.21
C ALA A 71 35.20 -22.30 -10.63
N THR A 72 36.20 -23.18 -10.73
CA THR A 72 36.65 -23.72 -12.03
C THR A 72 35.66 -24.77 -12.54
N LYS A 73 35.59 -24.96 -13.87
CA LYS A 73 34.72 -25.97 -14.49
C LYS A 73 34.93 -27.37 -13.89
N ALA A 74 36.19 -27.75 -13.69
CA ALA A 74 36.55 -29.02 -13.07
C ALA A 74 36.04 -29.13 -11.62
N ASN A 75 36.19 -28.08 -10.80
CA ASN A 75 35.72 -28.09 -9.42
C ASN A 75 34.19 -28.10 -9.33
N ILE A 76 33.49 -27.41 -10.24
CA ILE A 76 32.03 -27.40 -10.30
C ILE A 76 31.51 -28.80 -10.63
N ARG A 77 32.05 -29.44 -11.68
CA ARG A 77 31.73 -30.84 -12.02
C ARG A 77 31.99 -31.77 -10.83
N ASP A 78 33.18 -31.69 -10.24
CA ASP A 78 33.56 -32.57 -9.13
C ASP A 78 32.64 -32.35 -7.91
N ALA A 79 32.14 -31.14 -7.70
CA ALA A 79 31.16 -30.83 -6.65
C ALA A 79 29.76 -31.40 -6.96
N ILE A 80 29.27 -31.29 -8.19
CA ILE A 80 28.00 -31.90 -8.61
C ILE A 80 28.08 -33.42 -8.52
N GLN A 81 29.17 -34.03 -9.00
CA GLN A 81 29.41 -35.47 -8.86
C GLN A 81 29.52 -35.90 -7.39
N TRP A 82 30.14 -35.08 -6.54
CA TRP A 82 30.15 -35.34 -5.11
C TRP A 82 28.73 -35.37 -4.52
N MET A 83 27.87 -34.43 -4.89
CA MET A 83 26.46 -34.38 -4.48
C MET A 83 25.69 -35.61 -5.01
N ALA A 84 25.83 -35.94 -6.30
CA ALA A 84 25.22 -37.11 -6.92
C ALA A 84 25.62 -38.45 -6.25
N ASN A 85 26.88 -38.55 -5.81
CA ASN A 85 27.39 -39.73 -5.11
C ASN A 85 26.91 -39.84 -3.66
N LYS A 86 26.50 -38.73 -3.04
CA LYS A 86 26.09 -38.67 -1.64
C LYS A 86 24.59 -38.76 -1.46
N ALA A 87 23.84 -38.08 -2.32
CA ALA A 87 22.39 -37.97 -2.20
C ALA A 87 21.69 -39.31 -2.43
N SER A 88 20.73 -39.59 -1.54
CA SER A 88 19.75 -40.66 -1.68
C SER A 88 18.54 -40.20 -2.49
N ALA A 89 17.63 -41.11 -2.84
CA ALA A 89 16.42 -40.77 -3.58
C ALA A 89 15.43 -39.90 -2.77
N GLU A 90 15.48 -39.95 -1.44
CA GLU A 90 14.57 -39.20 -0.55
C GLU A 90 15.11 -37.81 -0.18
N ASP A 91 16.39 -37.55 -0.49
CA ASP A 91 17.10 -36.31 -0.16
C ASP A 91 16.63 -35.14 -1.03
N THR A 92 16.97 -33.92 -0.60
CA THR A 92 16.75 -32.69 -1.37
C THR A 92 18.10 -32.12 -1.82
N CYS A 93 18.24 -31.87 -3.11
CA CYS A 93 19.46 -31.33 -3.72
C CYS A 93 19.24 -29.93 -4.29
N LEU A 94 20.19 -29.02 -4.09
CA LEU A 94 20.18 -27.67 -4.66
C LEU A 94 21.46 -27.39 -5.45
N PHE A 95 21.32 -26.97 -6.70
CA PHE A 95 22.38 -26.35 -7.48
C PHE A 95 22.08 -24.86 -7.63
N TYR A 96 22.92 -23.99 -7.06
CA TYR A 96 22.81 -22.54 -7.22
C TYR A 96 23.99 -22.03 -8.04
N PHE A 97 23.71 -21.25 -9.08
CA PHE A 97 24.73 -20.58 -9.88
C PHE A 97 24.39 -19.10 -10.04
N SER A 98 25.37 -18.24 -9.79
CA SER A 98 25.34 -16.82 -10.17
C SER A 98 26.60 -16.47 -10.96
N GLY A 99 26.44 -15.85 -12.12
CA GLY A 99 27.56 -15.49 -12.99
C GLY A 99 27.16 -15.05 -14.39
N HIS A 100 28.14 -15.01 -15.31
CA HIS A 100 27.85 -14.74 -16.72
C HIS A 100 27.29 -15.97 -17.42
N GLY A 101 26.38 -15.74 -18.37
CA GLY A 101 25.94 -16.72 -19.35
C GLY A 101 26.37 -16.30 -20.76
N ASN A 102 26.69 -17.26 -21.62
CA ASN A 102 27.10 -17.08 -23.02
C ASN A 102 26.31 -18.01 -23.94
N SER A 103 26.19 -17.67 -25.23
CA SER A 103 25.70 -18.58 -26.28
C SER A 103 26.89 -19.05 -27.13
N ILE A 104 27.10 -20.37 -27.22
CA ILE A 104 28.13 -21.05 -27.99
C ILE A 104 27.47 -21.68 -29.21
N ILE A 105 28.21 -22.04 -30.27
CA ILE A 105 27.62 -22.69 -31.45
C ILE A 105 27.28 -24.14 -31.10
N ASP A 106 26.02 -24.52 -31.29
CA ASP A 106 25.52 -25.89 -31.12
C ASP A 106 26.15 -26.81 -32.20
N TYR A 107 26.80 -27.89 -31.75
CA TYR A 107 27.36 -28.94 -32.62
C TYR A 107 26.59 -30.26 -32.53
N SER A 108 25.60 -30.32 -31.64
CA SER A 108 24.68 -31.40 -31.30
C SER A 108 23.40 -31.37 -32.16
N ASP A 109 23.00 -30.18 -32.64
CA ASP A 109 21.84 -29.88 -33.49
C ASP A 109 20.50 -30.20 -32.81
N ASP A 110 20.44 -30.13 -31.48
CA ASP A 110 19.24 -30.37 -30.66
C ASP A 110 18.51 -29.07 -30.26
N GLU A 111 19.09 -27.91 -30.52
CA GLU A 111 18.47 -26.61 -30.27
C GLU A 111 18.00 -25.91 -31.56
N ALA A 112 16.80 -25.31 -31.51
CA ALA A 112 16.12 -24.80 -32.69
C ALA A 112 16.74 -23.52 -33.28
N ASP A 113 17.61 -22.84 -32.55
CA ASP A 113 18.33 -21.63 -32.97
C ASP A 113 19.82 -21.87 -33.27
N GLY A 114 20.34 -23.08 -32.99
CA GLY A 114 21.69 -23.53 -33.30
C GLY A 114 22.78 -22.94 -32.40
N LEU A 115 22.47 -22.63 -31.12
CA LEU A 115 23.43 -22.08 -30.16
C LEU A 115 23.28 -22.61 -28.71
N ASP A 116 24.15 -23.51 -28.23
CA ASP A 116 24.20 -23.93 -26.81
C ASP A 116 24.30 -22.74 -25.83
N GLU A 117 23.43 -22.64 -24.84
CA GLU A 117 23.67 -21.75 -23.70
C GLU A 117 24.69 -22.33 -22.71
N SER A 118 25.53 -21.45 -22.16
CA SER A 118 26.61 -21.86 -21.26
C SER A 118 26.75 -20.95 -20.05
N LEU A 119 27.10 -21.56 -18.92
CA LEU A 119 27.47 -20.90 -17.68
C LEU A 119 28.99 -20.67 -17.64
N THR A 120 29.44 -19.44 -17.42
CA THR A 120 30.87 -19.12 -17.39
C THR A 120 31.48 -19.43 -16.02
N ALA A 121 32.27 -20.50 -15.94
CA ALA A 121 33.14 -20.80 -14.81
C ALA A 121 34.41 -19.94 -14.86
N PHE A 122 35.28 -20.05 -13.85
CA PHE A 122 36.45 -19.18 -13.73
C PHE A 122 37.47 -19.37 -14.86
N ASP A 123 37.59 -20.59 -15.37
CA ASP A 123 38.61 -21.01 -16.33
C ASP A 123 38.05 -21.53 -17.67
N ASP A 124 36.74 -21.74 -17.76
CA ASP A 124 36.08 -22.32 -18.94
C ASP A 124 34.55 -22.09 -18.91
N ASN A 125 33.84 -22.46 -19.98
CA ASN A 125 32.37 -22.47 -20.02
C ASN A 125 31.82 -23.88 -19.77
N ILE A 126 30.71 -23.97 -19.04
CA ILE A 126 29.89 -25.17 -18.86
C ILE A 126 28.72 -25.04 -19.82
N ILE A 127 28.66 -25.86 -20.87
CA ILE A 127 27.49 -25.90 -21.74
C ILE A 127 26.35 -26.65 -21.04
N ASP A 128 25.12 -26.33 -21.41
CA ASP A 128 23.89 -26.94 -20.95
C ASP A 128 23.90 -28.47 -21.01
N ASP A 129 24.40 -29.07 -22.10
CA ASP A 129 24.61 -30.51 -22.30
C ASP A 129 25.45 -31.15 -21.19
N GLU A 130 26.55 -30.48 -20.82
CA GLU A 130 27.43 -30.94 -19.74
C GLU A 130 26.73 -30.81 -18.39
N LEU A 131 25.99 -29.72 -18.17
CA LEU A 131 25.26 -29.50 -16.94
C LEU A 131 24.13 -30.50 -16.77
N GLU A 132 23.37 -30.79 -17.83
CA GLU A 132 22.32 -31.81 -17.84
C GLU A 132 22.92 -33.18 -17.52
N ALA A 133 24.01 -33.56 -18.20
CA ALA A 133 24.68 -34.83 -17.93
C ALA A 133 25.14 -34.96 -16.46
N TRP A 134 25.70 -33.90 -15.87
CA TRP A 134 26.14 -33.93 -14.47
C TRP A 134 24.98 -33.96 -13.49
N MET A 135 23.92 -33.19 -13.75
CA MET A 135 22.74 -33.15 -12.88
C MET A 135 21.89 -34.42 -13.00
N GLY A 136 21.87 -35.08 -14.17
CA GLY A 136 21.21 -36.37 -14.40
C GLY A 136 21.81 -37.53 -13.61
N GLU A 137 23.03 -37.40 -13.07
CA GLU A 137 23.61 -38.39 -12.16
C GLU A 137 23.06 -38.28 -10.72
N VAL A 138 22.37 -37.19 -10.38
CA VAL A 138 21.81 -36.96 -9.03
C VAL A 138 20.59 -37.86 -8.83
N LYS A 139 20.67 -38.74 -7.83
CA LYS A 139 19.63 -39.76 -7.56
C LYS A 139 18.41 -39.21 -6.80
N ALA A 140 18.53 -38.00 -6.26
CA ALA A 140 17.51 -37.38 -5.44
C ALA A 140 16.23 -37.12 -6.25
N GLN A 141 15.07 -37.38 -5.65
CA GLN A 141 13.79 -37.09 -6.28
C GLN A 141 13.44 -35.61 -6.23
N LYS A 142 14.03 -34.84 -5.30
CA LYS A 142 13.84 -33.40 -5.14
C LYS A 142 15.13 -32.69 -5.52
N VAL A 143 15.20 -32.15 -6.73
CA VAL A 143 16.36 -31.38 -7.22
C VAL A 143 15.89 -29.99 -7.62
N VAL A 144 16.53 -28.95 -7.09
CA VAL A 144 16.26 -27.56 -7.47
C VAL A 144 17.53 -26.97 -8.07
N ALA A 145 17.44 -26.39 -9.25
CA ALA A 145 18.49 -25.58 -9.85
C ALA A 145 18.03 -24.11 -9.86
N ILE A 146 18.80 -23.21 -9.26
CA ILE A 146 18.54 -21.77 -9.25
C ILE A 146 19.67 -21.09 -10.02
N LEU A 147 19.35 -20.51 -11.18
CA LEU A 147 20.33 -20.03 -12.14
C LEU A 147 20.14 -18.52 -12.38
N GLU A 148 21.10 -17.72 -11.89
CA GLU A 148 21.21 -16.28 -12.16
C GLU A 148 22.33 -16.03 -13.17
N ALA A 149 21.99 -16.08 -14.45
CA ALA A 149 22.89 -15.75 -15.57
C ALA A 149 22.12 -15.09 -16.73
N CYS A 150 22.79 -14.25 -17.52
CA CYS A 150 22.23 -13.71 -18.77
C CYS A 150 21.85 -14.88 -19.70
N HIS A 151 20.69 -14.82 -20.36
CA HIS A 151 20.18 -15.92 -21.22
C HIS A 151 19.90 -17.24 -20.48
N SER A 152 19.80 -17.25 -19.15
CA SER A 152 19.53 -18.47 -18.35
C SER A 152 18.22 -19.19 -18.70
N GLY A 153 17.24 -18.51 -19.31
CA GLY A 153 16.03 -19.14 -19.82
C GLY A 153 16.23 -19.99 -21.07
N GLY A 154 17.39 -19.87 -21.73
CA GLY A 154 17.83 -20.75 -22.82
C GLY A 154 18.32 -22.09 -22.31
N VAL A 155 19.08 -22.14 -21.19
CA VAL A 155 19.52 -23.38 -20.47
C VAL A 155 18.37 -24.35 -20.12
N LEU A 156 17.11 -23.95 -20.32
CA LEU A 156 15.93 -24.77 -20.14
C LEU A 156 15.59 -25.67 -21.34
N THR A 157 16.13 -25.46 -22.54
CA THR A 157 15.80 -26.26 -23.74
C THR A 157 16.08 -27.75 -23.57
N PRO A 158 17.21 -28.22 -23.00
CA PRO A 158 17.39 -29.64 -22.71
C PRO A 158 16.42 -30.15 -21.63
N PHE A 159 16.19 -29.36 -20.56
CA PHE A 159 15.22 -29.68 -19.50
C PHE A 159 13.76 -29.69 -19.96
N GLN A 160 13.42 -28.95 -21.03
CA GLN A 160 12.11 -28.93 -21.68
C GLN A 160 11.94 -30.12 -22.64
N ILE A 161 13.01 -30.56 -23.33
CA ILE A 161 13.00 -31.78 -24.17
C ILE A 161 12.91 -33.06 -23.30
N CYS A 162 13.36 -32.99 -22.04
CA CYS A 162 13.23 -34.06 -21.06
C CYS A 162 11.77 -34.43 -20.72
N GLU A 163 10.78 -33.61 -21.09
CA GLU A 163 9.38 -34.04 -21.00
C GLU A 163 8.99 -35.13 -22.02
N LEU A 164 9.74 -35.42 -23.10
CA LEU A 164 9.21 -36.32 -24.13
C LEU A 164 10.11 -37.36 -24.82
N LYS A 165 11.46 -37.32 -24.85
CA LYS A 165 12.22 -38.39 -25.54
C LYS A 165 13.61 -38.72 -24.96
N GLU A 166 13.74 -39.96 -24.48
CA GLU A 166 14.96 -40.81 -24.52
C GLU A 166 16.04 -40.74 -23.41
N LEU A 167 15.80 -40.18 -22.22
CA LEU A 167 16.66 -40.45 -21.03
C LEU A 167 16.29 -41.73 -20.24
N TYR A 168 15.33 -42.53 -20.75
CA TYR A 168 14.76 -43.71 -20.05
C TYR A 168 15.10 -45.06 -20.72
N ALA A 169 16.30 -45.23 -21.26
CA ALA A 169 16.70 -46.48 -21.90
C ALA A 169 18.12 -46.96 -21.58
N LEU A 170 18.62 -46.79 -20.34
CA LEU A 170 19.77 -47.56 -19.84
C LEU A 170 19.52 -48.05 -18.41
N ASP A 171 19.21 -49.35 -18.31
CA ASP A 171 19.24 -50.22 -17.13
C ASP A 171 18.66 -49.69 -15.80
N GLY A 172 17.33 -49.76 -15.70
CA GLY A 172 16.69 -50.45 -14.57
C GLY A 172 16.62 -49.75 -13.19
N PHE A 173 16.85 -48.44 -13.07
CA PHE A 173 16.92 -47.78 -11.76
C PHE A 173 15.77 -46.86 -11.33
N ALA A 174 14.72 -46.65 -12.14
CA ALA A 174 13.49 -46.01 -11.64
C ALA A 174 12.25 -46.66 -12.28
N LYS A 175 11.41 -47.31 -11.47
CA LYS A 175 10.16 -47.95 -11.92
C LYS A 175 8.96 -46.99 -11.98
N ASP A 176 9.16 -45.69 -11.75
CA ASP A 176 8.08 -44.71 -11.85
C ASP A 176 8.63 -43.33 -12.28
N PRO A 177 8.51 -42.95 -13.57
CA PRO A 177 8.96 -41.66 -14.10
C PRO A 177 8.14 -40.46 -13.58
N LYS A 178 7.15 -40.67 -12.70
CA LYS A 178 6.35 -39.61 -12.05
C LYS A 178 6.93 -39.09 -10.74
N LYS A 179 8.19 -39.37 -10.41
CA LYS A 179 8.75 -39.16 -9.07
C LYS A 179 10.08 -38.40 -8.99
N ALA A 180 10.70 -38.02 -10.11
CA ALA A 180 11.92 -37.20 -10.09
C ALA A 180 11.57 -35.78 -10.53
N HIS A 181 11.67 -34.82 -9.62
CA HIS A 181 11.31 -33.42 -9.81
C HIS A 181 12.61 -32.62 -9.87
N CYS A 182 13.16 -32.42 -11.08
CA CYS A 182 14.19 -31.42 -11.29
C CYS A 182 13.49 -30.10 -11.63
N LEU A 183 13.54 -29.15 -10.71
CA LEU A 183 12.93 -27.84 -10.85
C LEU A 183 14.00 -26.81 -11.19
N VAL A 184 13.81 -26.06 -12.26
CA VAL A 184 14.75 -24.99 -12.64
C VAL A 184 14.08 -23.64 -12.45
N LEU A 185 14.71 -22.78 -11.65
CA LEU A 185 14.34 -21.38 -11.47
C LEU A 185 15.40 -20.52 -12.16
N THR A 186 15.00 -19.80 -13.19
CA THR A 186 15.92 -18.92 -13.94
C THR A 186 15.61 -17.46 -13.68
N GLY A 187 16.66 -16.65 -13.60
CA GLY A 187 16.54 -15.21 -13.37
C GLY A 187 16.00 -14.43 -14.56
N CYS A 188 16.13 -14.95 -15.79
CA CYS A 188 15.73 -14.29 -17.03
C CYS A 188 15.10 -15.28 -18.02
N ARG A 189 14.28 -14.78 -18.96
CA ARG A 189 13.91 -15.52 -20.20
C ARG A 189 15.08 -15.58 -21.19
N MET A 190 14.99 -16.47 -22.19
CA MET A 190 16.01 -16.73 -23.24
C MET A 190 16.56 -15.46 -23.93
N ASN A 191 15.77 -14.37 -23.98
CA ASN A 191 16.13 -13.11 -24.65
C ASN A 191 16.39 -11.91 -23.70
N GLU A 192 16.63 -12.15 -22.41
CA GLU A 192 16.74 -11.09 -21.38
C GLU A 192 18.08 -11.11 -20.62
N LYS A 193 18.55 -9.93 -20.18
CA LYS A 193 19.80 -9.76 -19.44
C LYS A 193 19.55 -9.51 -17.96
N GLY A 194 20.27 -10.22 -17.09
CA GLY A 194 20.30 -9.95 -15.65
C GLY A 194 20.90 -8.58 -15.38
N VAL A 195 20.40 -7.85 -14.38
CA VAL A 195 20.87 -6.49 -14.09
C VAL A 195 21.11 -6.27 -12.60
N HIS A 196 22.25 -5.63 -12.31
CA HIS A 196 22.68 -5.30 -10.96
C HIS A 196 22.32 -3.86 -10.59
N MET A 197 21.89 -3.68 -9.34
CA MET A 197 21.79 -2.36 -8.72
C MET A 197 22.97 -2.11 -7.79
N CYS A 198 23.53 -0.91 -7.86
CA CYS A 198 24.55 -0.42 -6.94
C CYS A 198 24.05 -0.26 -5.48
N ASN A 199 22.74 -0.36 -5.23
CA ASN A 199 22.11 -0.16 -3.92
C ASN A 199 21.72 -1.45 -3.20
N LEU A 200 21.63 -2.56 -3.92
CA LEU A 200 21.40 -3.88 -3.35
C LEU A 200 22.73 -4.61 -3.23
N LYS A 201 22.91 -5.41 -2.18
CA LYS A 201 24.12 -6.24 -2.05
C LYS A 201 24.19 -7.35 -3.11
N ASN A 202 23.07 -7.64 -3.78
CA ASN A 202 22.83 -8.78 -4.67
C ASN A 202 22.24 -8.38 -6.04
N GLY A 203 22.29 -9.29 -7.01
CA GLY A 203 21.43 -9.23 -8.21
C GLY A 203 19.94 -9.28 -7.85
N VAL A 204 19.06 -8.65 -8.64
CA VAL A 204 17.65 -8.44 -8.26
C VAL A 204 16.90 -9.77 -8.04
N PHE A 205 17.15 -10.78 -8.88
CA PHE A 205 16.57 -12.11 -8.73
C PHE A 205 17.05 -12.80 -7.45
N THR A 206 18.37 -12.96 -7.30
CA THR A 206 18.98 -13.53 -6.08
C THR A 206 18.49 -12.82 -4.83
N TYR A 207 18.36 -11.49 -4.90
CA TYR A 207 17.93 -10.67 -3.80
C TYR A 207 16.54 -11.08 -3.27
N TYR A 208 15.52 -11.14 -4.15
CA TYR A 208 14.17 -11.52 -3.74
C TYR A 208 14.04 -13.00 -3.41
N ILE A 209 14.81 -13.88 -4.06
CA ILE A 209 14.90 -15.30 -3.68
C ILE A 209 15.45 -15.43 -2.25
N VAL A 210 16.58 -14.80 -1.95
CA VAL A 210 17.19 -14.86 -0.62
C VAL A 210 16.28 -14.22 0.44
N GLN A 211 15.60 -13.11 0.14
CA GLN A 211 14.59 -12.54 1.05
C GLN A 211 13.46 -13.54 1.33
N GLY A 212 12.92 -14.18 0.29
CA GLY A 212 11.88 -15.20 0.42
C GLY A 212 12.33 -16.32 1.36
N LEU A 213 13.51 -16.88 1.09
CA LEU A 213 14.17 -17.92 1.90
C LEU A 213 14.48 -17.51 3.35
N TRP A 214 14.55 -16.21 3.65
CA TRP A 214 14.67 -15.71 5.03
C TRP A 214 13.35 -15.73 5.81
N GLY A 215 12.24 -16.13 5.17
CA GLY A 215 10.90 -16.18 5.76
C GLY A 215 9.93 -15.18 5.17
N ALA A 216 10.33 -14.32 4.23
CA ALA A 216 9.39 -13.39 3.60
C ALA A 216 8.41 -14.11 2.64
N ALA A 217 8.74 -15.33 2.21
CA ALA A 217 7.90 -16.14 1.34
C ALA A 217 6.97 -17.10 2.10
N ASP A 218 7.13 -17.27 3.41
CA ASP A 218 6.28 -18.12 4.26
C ASP A 218 4.92 -17.42 4.43
N GLN A 219 4.00 -17.67 3.48
CA GLN A 219 2.73 -16.95 3.39
C GLN A 219 1.65 -17.54 4.30
N ASP A 220 1.73 -18.83 4.59
CA ASP A 220 0.79 -19.53 5.47
C ASP A 220 1.28 -19.64 6.93
N GLU A 221 2.47 -19.09 7.21
CA GLU A 221 3.11 -19.04 8.53
C GLU A 221 3.34 -20.43 9.16
N ASP A 222 3.50 -21.47 8.32
CA ASP A 222 3.76 -22.83 8.79
C ASP A 222 5.23 -23.07 9.19
N GLY A 223 6.10 -22.10 8.93
CA GLY A 223 7.54 -22.15 9.23
C GLY A 223 8.35 -22.90 8.18
N SER A 224 7.75 -23.25 7.05
CA SER A 224 8.36 -23.92 5.90
C SER A 224 8.23 -23.00 4.69
N ILE A 225 9.18 -23.11 3.77
CA ILE A 225 9.12 -22.41 2.50
C ILE A 225 9.21 -23.48 1.42
N SER A 226 8.13 -23.64 0.67
CA SER A 226 8.08 -24.44 -0.55
C SER A 226 8.67 -23.68 -1.74
N VAL A 227 9.01 -24.41 -2.81
CA VAL A 227 9.42 -23.77 -4.07
C VAL A 227 8.29 -22.89 -4.63
N ARG A 228 7.02 -23.30 -4.45
CA ARG A 228 5.87 -22.52 -4.91
C ARG A 228 5.74 -21.18 -4.19
N GLU A 229 5.78 -21.19 -2.86
CA GLU A 229 5.74 -19.97 -2.04
C GLU A 229 6.87 -19.01 -2.37
N LEU A 230 8.08 -19.55 -2.54
CA LEU A 230 9.24 -18.77 -2.94
C LEU A 230 9.00 -18.03 -4.27
N CYS A 231 8.41 -18.70 -5.27
CA CYS A 231 8.07 -18.11 -6.55
C CYS A 231 6.91 -17.10 -6.44
N ASP A 232 5.86 -17.43 -5.71
CA ASP A 232 4.68 -16.56 -5.50
C ASP A 232 5.06 -15.26 -4.78
N TYR A 233 6.07 -15.30 -3.91
CA TYR A 233 6.66 -14.11 -3.29
C TYR A 233 7.61 -13.35 -4.24
N SER A 234 8.59 -14.05 -4.83
CA SER A 234 9.73 -13.39 -5.49
C SER A 234 9.40 -12.91 -6.91
N PHE A 235 8.66 -13.69 -7.71
CA PHE A 235 8.47 -13.40 -9.13
C PHE A 235 7.70 -12.09 -9.37
N PRO A 236 6.57 -11.82 -8.69
CA PRO A 236 5.88 -10.54 -8.84
C PRO A 236 6.78 -9.36 -8.48
N LYS A 237 7.57 -9.46 -7.40
CA LYS A 237 8.48 -8.40 -6.97
C LYS A 237 9.62 -8.16 -7.98
N ILE A 238 10.11 -9.20 -8.64
CA ILE A 238 11.13 -9.09 -9.71
C ILE A 238 10.52 -8.47 -10.97
N VAL A 239 9.37 -8.96 -11.44
CA VAL A 239 8.70 -8.43 -12.65
C VAL A 239 8.30 -6.98 -12.46
N GLU A 240 7.69 -6.63 -11.31
CA GLU A 240 7.36 -5.25 -11.00
C GLU A 240 8.61 -4.37 -11.04
N TYR A 241 9.78 -4.91 -10.70
CA TYR A 241 11.05 -4.16 -10.69
C TYR A 241 11.55 -3.88 -12.08
N ARG A 242 11.36 -4.83 -12.98
CA ARG A 242 11.92 -4.84 -14.32
C ARG A 242 10.85 -5.23 -15.32
N GLU A 243 9.82 -4.39 -15.42
CA GLU A 243 8.65 -4.56 -16.30
C GLU A 243 9.04 -4.99 -17.73
N ASP A 244 10.26 -4.65 -18.19
CA ASP A 244 10.73 -4.88 -19.56
C ASP A 244 11.97 -5.79 -19.70
N THR A 245 12.65 -6.22 -18.62
CA THR A 245 14.01 -6.79 -18.77
C THR A 245 14.38 -8.00 -17.92
N GLN A 246 13.58 -8.40 -16.93
CA GLN A 246 13.89 -9.56 -16.10
C GLN A 246 12.62 -10.28 -15.67
N HIS A 247 12.26 -11.34 -16.41
CA HIS A 247 11.12 -12.20 -16.13
C HIS A 247 11.62 -13.58 -15.68
N PRO A 248 11.53 -13.91 -14.38
CA PRO A 248 11.93 -15.21 -13.90
C PRO A 248 10.99 -16.31 -14.41
N LEU A 249 11.51 -17.53 -14.52
CA LEU A 249 10.76 -18.70 -14.96
C LEU A 249 10.95 -19.87 -14.00
N LEU A 250 9.89 -20.67 -13.82
CA LEU A 250 9.88 -21.93 -13.09
C LEU A 250 9.55 -23.05 -14.09
N TRP A 251 10.33 -24.13 -14.08
CA TRP A 251 10.08 -25.29 -14.94
C TRP A 251 10.25 -26.63 -14.20
N PRO A 252 9.34 -27.60 -14.39
CA PRO A 252 7.98 -27.41 -14.91
C PRO A 252 7.16 -26.52 -13.95
N ASP A 253 6.24 -25.69 -14.44
CA ASP A 253 5.31 -24.92 -13.58
C ASP A 253 4.06 -25.76 -13.27
N ASP A 254 4.24 -26.81 -12.45
CA ASP A 254 3.16 -27.70 -11.98
C ASP A 254 3.13 -27.75 -10.45
N ASN A 255 2.00 -27.37 -9.86
CA ASN A 255 1.77 -27.43 -8.41
C ASN A 255 1.92 -28.83 -7.83
N SER A 256 1.71 -29.89 -8.62
CA SER A 256 1.92 -31.28 -8.16
C SER A 256 3.41 -31.63 -8.03
N ALA A 257 4.27 -30.93 -8.76
CA ALA A 257 5.72 -31.12 -8.74
C ALA A 257 6.47 -30.15 -7.80
N ASN A 258 5.91 -28.96 -7.55
CA ASN A 258 6.67 -27.84 -6.98
C ASN A 258 6.37 -27.53 -5.51
N ASN A 259 5.48 -28.30 -4.89
CA ASN A 259 5.01 -28.03 -3.53
C ASN A 259 5.78 -28.82 -2.45
N PHE A 260 7.11 -28.92 -2.58
CA PHE A 260 7.97 -29.48 -1.53
C PHE A 260 8.82 -28.40 -0.87
N THR A 261 9.11 -28.59 0.41
CA THR A 261 9.87 -27.66 1.25
C THR A 261 11.33 -27.55 0.80
N ILE A 262 11.74 -26.35 0.38
CA ILE A 262 13.15 -26.04 0.10
C ILE A 262 13.90 -25.61 1.37
N ILE A 263 13.22 -24.90 2.28
CA ILE A 263 13.75 -24.52 3.59
C ILE A 263 12.68 -24.80 4.65
N GLN A 264 13.03 -25.57 5.67
CA GLN A 264 12.36 -25.47 6.96
C GLN A 264 13.05 -24.37 7.76
N LEU A 265 12.34 -23.29 8.10
CA LEU A 265 12.89 -22.22 8.92
C LEU A 265 13.18 -22.76 10.32
N LYS A 266 14.28 -22.31 10.92
CA LYS A 266 14.56 -22.62 12.32
C LYS A 266 13.44 -22.07 13.18
N ALA A 267 12.77 -22.93 13.94
CA ALA A 267 11.80 -22.50 14.95
C ALA A 267 12.50 -21.58 15.94
N SER A 268 12.30 -20.27 15.79
CA SER A 268 13.03 -19.29 16.58
C SER A 268 12.08 -18.59 17.55
N ILE A 269 12.40 -18.69 18.84
CA ILE A 269 11.89 -17.73 19.82
C ILE A 269 12.60 -16.41 19.48
N PRO A 270 11.86 -15.33 19.12
CA PRO A 270 12.47 -14.06 18.74
C PRO A 270 13.57 -13.65 19.71
N LYS A 271 14.79 -13.56 19.20
CA LYS A 271 15.97 -13.23 20.01
C LYS A 271 16.12 -11.73 20.06
N LYS A 272 16.64 -11.28 21.20
CA LYS A 272 17.07 -9.90 21.37
C LYS A 272 18.57 -9.81 21.13
N ILE A 273 18.97 -9.14 20.05
CA ILE A 273 20.35 -8.86 19.67
C ILE A 273 20.68 -7.43 20.11
N LYS A 274 21.75 -7.23 20.89
CA LYS A 274 22.13 -5.92 21.42
C LYS A 274 23.28 -5.31 20.62
N VAL A 275 23.09 -4.08 20.17
CA VAL A 275 24.14 -3.31 19.48
C VAL A 275 24.60 -2.17 20.41
N PRO A 276 25.91 -2.02 20.71
CA PRO A 276 27.04 -2.69 20.06
C PRO A 276 27.55 -3.96 20.77
N ALA A 277 26.84 -4.48 21.79
CA ALA A 277 27.37 -5.51 22.69
C ALA A 277 27.63 -6.86 21.98
N ASP A 278 26.69 -7.31 21.14
CA ASP A 278 26.77 -8.57 20.40
C ASP A 278 27.41 -8.36 19.01
N TYR A 279 27.09 -7.22 18.37
CA TYR A 279 27.66 -6.82 17.09
C TYR A 279 28.04 -5.34 17.10
N ARG A 280 29.21 -5.01 16.56
CA ARG A 280 29.73 -3.63 16.56
C ARG A 280 28.87 -2.63 15.78
N THR A 281 28.15 -3.09 14.75
CA THR A 281 27.32 -2.25 13.88
C THR A 281 25.92 -2.83 13.75
N ILE A 282 24.95 -1.98 13.41
CA ILE A 282 23.55 -2.36 13.23
C ILE A 282 23.41 -3.27 12.02
N GLN A 283 24.09 -2.97 10.90
CA GLN A 283 24.01 -3.81 9.71
C GLN A 283 24.53 -5.23 9.97
N LYS A 284 25.57 -5.40 10.79
CA LYS A 284 26.07 -6.72 11.17
C LYS A 284 25.07 -7.49 12.02
N ALA A 285 24.31 -6.81 12.88
CA ALA A 285 23.21 -7.43 13.61
C ALA A 285 22.08 -7.86 12.67
N VAL A 286 21.71 -7.04 11.68
CA VAL A 286 20.69 -7.39 10.65
C VAL A 286 21.11 -8.62 9.84
N GLU A 287 22.38 -8.69 9.43
CA GLU A 287 22.93 -9.85 8.71
C GLU A 287 22.79 -11.14 9.52
N ALA A 288 23.05 -11.08 10.82
CA ALA A 288 23.02 -12.22 11.73
C ALA A 288 21.62 -12.59 12.27
N ALA A 289 20.68 -11.65 12.26
CA ALA A 289 19.32 -11.82 12.76
C ALA A 289 18.51 -12.79 11.89
N MET A 290 17.63 -13.57 12.51
CA MET A 290 16.57 -14.34 11.85
C MET A 290 15.28 -13.52 11.80
N SER A 291 14.37 -13.85 10.89
CA SER A 291 13.05 -13.22 10.83
C SER A 291 12.37 -13.23 12.22
N GLY A 292 11.72 -12.12 12.57
CA GLY A 292 11.10 -11.89 13.87
C GLY A 292 12.03 -11.40 14.99
N ASP A 293 13.36 -11.48 14.83
CA ASP A 293 14.30 -11.02 15.85
C ASP A 293 14.19 -9.51 16.12
N VAL A 294 14.59 -9.12 17.34
CA VAL A 294 14.64 -7.73 17.81
C VAL A 294 16.09 -7.27 17.97
N ILE A 295 16.49 -6.28 17.20
CA ILE A 295 17.77 -5.59 17.33
C ILE A 295 17.57 -4.38 18.26
N GLU A 296 18.04 -4.51 19.51
CA GLU A 296 18.05 -3.44 20.50
C GLU A 296 19.31 -2.59 20.37
N VAL A 297 19.16 -1.35 19.91
CA VAL A 297 20.27 -0.42 19.67
C VAL A 297 20.46 0.46 20.91
N SER A 298 21.66 0.40 21.48
CA SER A 298 22.04 1.24 22.62
C SER A 298 22.34 2.68 22.18
N PRO A 299 22.32 3.66 23.09
CA PRO A 299 22.72 5.04 22.78
C PRO A 299 24.14 5.10 22.21
N GLY A 300 24.34 5.89 21.15
CA GLY A 300 25.61 5.99 20.45
C GLY A 300 25.45 6.47 19.01
N THR A 301 26.58 6.78 18.35
CA THR A 301 26.59 7.13 16.93
C THR A 301 27.16 5.97 16.12
N TYR A 302 26.39 5.52 15.14
CA TYR A 302 26.70 4.44 14.22
C TYR A 302 26.88 5.05 12.82
N THR A 303 28.10 5.02 12.30
CA THR A 303 28.41 5.54 10.96
C THR A 303 28.32 4.41 9.94
N GLU A 304 27.12 4.21 9.41
CA GLU A 304 26.78 3.17 8.45
C GLU A 304 25.47 3.53 7.72
N ASN A 305 25.19 2.84 6.63
CA ASN A 305 23.85 2.78 6.03
C ASN A 305 23.29 1.39 6.30
N VAL A 306 22.03 1.29 6.70
CA VAL A 306 21.38 0.02 7.08
C VAL A 306 20.38 -0.39 6.01
N VAL A 307 20.47 -1.63 5.53
CA VAL A 307 19.52 -2.26 4.63
C VAL A 307 18.77 -3.34 5.39
N MET A 308 17.45 -3.18 5.47
CA MET A 308 16.50 -4.09 6.08
C MET A 308 15.87 -4.96 5.00
N ASN A 309 16.36 -6.19 4.91
CA ASN A 309 15.92 -7.19 3.93
C ASN A 309 15.33 -8.44 4.57
N LYS A 310 15.04 -8.40 5.87
CA LYS A 310 14.35 -9.46 6.61
C LYS A 310 13.27 -8.84 7.51
N PRO A 311 12.14 -9.52 7.75
CA PRO A 311 11.11 -9.04 8.67
C PRO A 311 11.65 -8.98 10.11
N LEU A 312 12.03 -7.79 10.56
CA LEU A 312 12.76 -7.60 11.82
C LEU A 312 12.22 -6.40 12.60
N THR A 313 12.53 -6.36 13.89
CA THR A 313 12.36 -5.12 14.68
C THR A 313 13.71 -4.50 14.99
N ILE A 314 13.94 -3.25 14.59
CA ILE A 314 15.01 -2.42 15.16
C ILE A 314 14.39 -1.44 16.16
N SER A 315 14.86 -1.48 17.40
CA SER A 315 14.37 -0.61 18.46
C SER A 315 15.51 0.03 19.24
N ALA A 316 15.43 1.34 19.43
CA ALA A 316 16.32 2.12 20.29
C ALA A 316 15.54 2.72 21.47
N PRO A 317 15.16 1.90 22.47
CA PRO A 317 14.23 2.32 23.51
C PRO A 317 14.79 3.38 24.48
N TYR A 318 16.11 3.58 24.50
CA TYR A 318 16.78 4.51 25.40
C TYR A 318 17.06 5.89 24.76
N GLY A 319 16.71 6.08 23.47
CA GLY A 319 16.99 7.29 22.70
C GLY A 319 18.48 7.53 22.46
N ASN A 320 18.82 8.63 21.78
CA ASN A 320 20.20 9.01 21.43
C ASN A 320 21.01 7.96 20.64
N SER A 321 20.33 7.02 19.97
CA SER A 321 20.92 6.11 19.00
C SER A 321 20.85 6.75 17.62
N ILE A 322 21.99 7.22 17.13
CA ILE A 322 22.11 8.00 15.90
C ILE A 322 22.72 7.11 14.81
N ILE A 323 21.97 6.91 13.73
CA ILE A 323 22.52 6.44 12.46
C ILE A 323 22.94 7.67 11.67
N HIS A 324 24.25 7.77 11.44
CA HIS A 324 24.85 8.74 10.54
C HIS A 324 25.22 7.99 9.26
N ALA A 325 24.53 8.26 8.16
CA ALA A 325 24.83 7.60 6.89
C ALA A 325 26.32 7.73 6.54
N ALA A 326 26.98 6.61 6.26
CA ALA A 326 28.37 6.59 5.84
C ALA A 326 28.51 7.07 4.39
N ASN A 327 27.48 6.88 3.57
CA ASN A 327 27.35 7.37 2.22
C ASN A 327 26.06 8.19 2.07
N SER A 328 26.20 9.48 1.80
CA SER A 328 25.09 10.42 1.65
C SER A 328 24.30 10.28 0.35
N SER A 329 24.78 9.46 -0.59
CA SER A 329 24.02 9.11 -1.80
C SER A 329 22.99 8.00 -1.54
N PHE A 330 22.94 7.47 -0.32
CA PHE A 330 22.04 6.38 0.08
C PHE A 330 21.23 6.79 1.31
N PRO A 331 20.03 6.24 1.51
CA PRO A 331 19.26 6.48 2.73
C PRO A 331 20.01 6.00 3.98
N CYS A 332 19.70 6.55 5.16
CA CYS A 332 20.28 6.01 6.41
C CYS A 332 19.77 4.59 6.66
N ILE A 333 18.47 4.37 6.44
CA ILE A 333 17.82 3.06 6.49
C ILE A 333 17.03 2.86 5.21
N LEU A 334 17.31 1.77 4.48
CA LEU A 334 16.51 1.29 3.36
C LEU A 334 15.74 0.04 3.80
N ILE A 335 14.42 0.04 3.63
CA ILE A 335 13.51 -1.06 3.94
C ILE A 335 12.92 -1.56 2.63
N THR A 336 13.09 -2.86 2.38
CA THR A 336 12.76 -3.51 1.10
C THR A 336 11.98 -4.80 1.31
N VAL A 337 11.47 -5.00 2.53
CA VAL A 337 10.87 -6.22 3.01
C VAL A 337 9.65 -5.84 3.84
N ASP A 338 8.68 -6.73 3.87
CA ASP A 338 7.42 -6.49 4.55
C ASP A 338 7.56 -6.76 6.06
N ASN A 339 6.56 -6.37 6.84
CA ASN A 339 6.41 -6.74 8.26
C ASN A 339 7.60 -6.35 9.17
N THR A 340 8.25 -5.21 8.89
CA THR A 340 9.37 -4.67 9.69
C THR A 340 8.92 -3.54 10.61
N THR A 341 9.56 -3.42 11.77
CA THR A 341 9.38 -2.28 12.69
C THR A 341 10.69 -1.53 12.93
N ILE A 342 10.69 -0.21 12.75
CA ILE A 342 11.81 0.68 13.08
C ILE A 342 11.37 1.71 14.11
N SER A 343 12.05 1.75 15.27
CA SER A 343 11.67 2.66 16.34
C SER A 343 12.80 3.27 17.17
N GLY A 344 12.61 4.52 17.61
CA GLY A 344 13.47 5.21 18.58
C GLY A 344 14.80 5.73 18.04
N LEU A 345 15.05 5.63 16.73
CA LEU A 345 16.32 6.00 16.13
C LEU A 345 16.37 7.46 15.72
N THR A 346 17.58 8.01 15.65
CA THR A 346 17.85 9.26 14.92
C THR A 346 18.54 8.94 13.59
N CYS A 347 17.95 9.32 12.46
CA CYS A 347 18.51 9.11 11.12
C CYS A 347 18.93 10.45 10.50
N GLN A 348 20.22 10.57 10.12
CA GLN A 348 20.77 11.78 9.55
C GLN A 348 21.89 11.56 8.51
N LYS A 349 22.09 12.57 7.66
CA LYS A 349 23.15 12.65 6.64
C LYS A 349 23.05 11.63 5.50
N GLY A 350 21.94 10.89 5.41
CA GLY A 350 21.64 10.07 4.24
C GLY A 350 21.05 10.89 3.10
N LEU A 351 20.87 10.26 1.94
CA LEU A 351 20.06 10.82 0.85
C LEU A 351 18.64 11.01 1.36
N HIS A 352 18.02 9.93 1.82
CA HIS A 352 16.83 9.97 2.65
C HIS A 352 17.18 9.61 4.10
N GLY A 353 16.32 9.97 5.04
CA GLY A 353 16.45 9.45 6.40
C GLY A 353 16.07 7.99 6.46
N ILE A 354 14.82 7.68 6.14
CA ILE A 354 14.28 6.32 6.07
C ILE A 354 13.54 6.17 4.75
N GLU A 355 13.87 5.15 3.97
CA GLU A 355 13.22 4.85 2.69
C GLU A 355 12.56 3.47 2.76
N LEU A 356 11.28 3.41 2.44
CA LEU A 356 10.52 2.19 2.20
C LEU A 356 10.36 2.05 0.70
N TRP A 357 10.81 0.92 0.18
CA TRP A 357 10.78 0.66 -1.24
C TRP A 357 10.13 -0.69 -1.49
N ARG A 358 8.96 -0.67 -2.13
CA ARG A 358 8.19 -1.86 -2.51
C ARG A 358 7.95 -2.81 -1.35
N SER A 359 7.60 -2.19 -0.24
CA SER A 359 7.46 -2.87 1.03
C SER A 359 6.14 -2.49 1.68
N CYS A 360 5.53 -3.47 2.33
CA CYS A 360 4.19 -3.40 2.88
C CYS A 360 4.17 -3.74 4.37
N ASN A 361 3.13 -3.27 5.06
CA ASN A 361 2.86 -3.63 6.46
C ASN A 361 3.98 -3.26 7.44
N ASN A 362 4.82 -2.28 7.09
CA ASN A 362 5.90 -1.82 7.94
C ASN A 362 5.44 -0.74 8.93
N MET A 363 6.11 -0.68 10.08
CA MET A 363 5.88 0.33 11.10
C MET A 363 7.12 1.18 11.36
N ILE A 364 7.02 2.48 11.07
CA ILE A 364 8.06 3.47 11.36
C ILE A 364 7.55 4.35 12.49
N ALA A 365 8.08 4.16 13.70
CA ALA A 365 7.50 4.74 14.91
C ALA A 365 8.50 5.44 15.82
N ASN A 366 8.17 6.65 16.29
CA ASN A 366 8.96 7.36 17.31
C ASN A 366 10.43 7.63 16.91
N ASN A 367 10.70 7.87 15.62
CA ASN A 367 12.05 8.19 15.14
C ASN A 367 12.23 9.70 14.98
N THR A 368 13.48 10.16 15.07
CA THR A 368 13.89 11.52 14.71
C THR A 368 14.63 11.48 13.38
N VAL A 369 14.10 12.13 12.34
CA VAL A 369 14.64 12.06 10.99
C VAL A 369 15.01 13.45 10.49
N LYS A 370 16.31 13.74 10.42
CA LYS A 370 16.78 15.12 10.21
C LYS A 370 18.09 15.26 9.47
N ASN A 371 18.31 16.43 8.86
CA ASN A 371 19.57 16.77 8.17
C ASN A 371 19.95 15.74 7.09
N ASN A 372 18.97 15.23 6.35
CA ASN A 372 19.16 14.36 5.20
C ASN A 372 19.12 15.17 3.90
N GLY A 373 19.74 14.65 2.85
CA GLY A 373 19.90 15.34 1.58
C GLY A 373 18.56 15.65 0.90
N ASN A 374 17.61 14.72 0.90
CA ASN A 374 16.33 14.81 0.21
C ASN A 374 15.16 14.67 1.21
N ASN A 375 14.30 13.66 1.06
CA ASN A 375 13.15 13.43 1.93
C ASN A 375 13.60 12.93 3.31
N GLY A 376 12.87 13.30 4.36
CA GLY A 376 13.02 12.66 5.66
C GLY A 376 12.62 11.18 5.62
N ILE A 377 11.34 10.92 5.42
CA ILE A 377 10.78 9.57 5.22
C ILE A 377 10.22 9.49 3.81
N HIS A 378 10.59 8.46 3.05
CA HIS A 378 10.13 8.27 1.67
C HIS A 378 9.49 6.88 1.52
N LEU A 379 8.27 6.83 1.02
CA LEU A 379 7.58 5.60 0.63
C LEU A 379 7.49 5.60 -0.89
N ASN A 380 8.09 4.60 -1.51
CA ASN A 380 8.09 4.43 -2.96
C ASN A 380 7.49 3.06 -3.28
N LYS A 381 6.33 3.07 -3.96
CA LYS A 381 5.55 1.87 -4.27
C LYS A 381 5.29 0.98 -3.03
N SER A 382 5.05 1.61 -1.88
CA SER A 382 5.04 0.93 -0.56
C SER A 382 3.68 1.12 0.11
N ASN A 383 2.90 0.05 0.19
CA ASN A 383 1.49 0.10 0.58
C ASN A 383 1.26 -0.35 2.03
N ASN A 384 0.13 0.00 2.64
CA ASN A 384 -0.29 -0.56 3.94
C ASN A 384 0.68 -0.29 5.12
N ASN A 385 1.54 0.73 5.03
CA ASN A 385 2.51 1.05 6.06
C ASN A 385 1.97 2.03 7.10
N ARG A 386 2.61 2.04 8.27
CA ARG A 386 2.25 2.88 9.42
C ARG A 386 3.41 3.80 9.80
N ILE A 387 3.27 5.09 9.51
CA ILE A 387 4.26 6.11 9.86
C ILE A 387 3.71 6.93 11.02
N ILE A 388 4.22 6.68 12.24
CA ILE A 388 3.56 7.12 13.48
C ILE A 388 4.53 7.83 14.43
N ASN A 389 4.11 8.97 15.02
CA ASN A 389 4.86 9.67 16.09
C ASN A 389 6.32 10.03 15.75
N ASN A 390 6.67 10.21 14.48
CA ASN A 390 8.04 10.58 14.09
C ASN A 390 8.22 12.10 14.14
N ASP A 391 9.44 12.56 14.41
CA ASP A 391 9.85 13.96 14.31
C ASP A 391 10.80 14.14 13.13
N ILE A 392 10.31 14.76 12.06
CA ILE A 392 10.98 14.93 10.78
C ILE A 392 11.25 16.42 10.54
N SER A 393 12.53 16.81 10.49
CA SER A 393 12.89 18.22 10.35
C SER A 393 14.23 18.49 9.68
N ASN A 394 14.39 19.68 9.10
CA ASN A 394 15.65 20.15 8.50
C ASN A 394 16.21 19.17 7.45
N ASN A 395 15.35 18.64 6.57
CA ASN A 395 15.81 17.85 5.42
C ASN A 395 15.97 18.79 4.21
N ASP A 396 17.14 18.77 3.58
CA ASP A 396 17.77 19.93 2.95
C ASP A 396 17.27 20.24 1.53
N ASN A 397 16.88 19.25 0.72
CA ASN A 397 16.45 19.49 -0.68
C ASN A 397 14.96 19.21 -0.96
N TYR A 398 14.26 18.44 -0.12
CA TYR A 398 12.89 17.98 -0.42
C TYR A 398 11.99 17.99 0.82
N ASN A 399 11.14 16.98 0.96
CA ASN A 399 9.98 16.98 1.82
C ASN A 399 10.26 16.35 3.18
N GLY A 400 9.37 16.57 4.15
CA GLY A 400 9.38 15.80 5.39
C GLY A 400 9.06 14.33 5.11
N ILE A 401 7.82 14.05 4.72
CA ILE A 401 7.34 12.71 4.36
C ILE A 401 6.85 12.73 2.91
N ALA A 402 7.32 11.81 2.07
CA ALA A 402 6.90 11.70 0.67
C ALA A 402 6.37 10.29 0.37
N LEU A 403 5.22 10.22 -0.29
CA LEU A 403 4.58 9.00 -0.80
C LEU A 403 4.51 9.09 -2.32
N ASP A 404 5.13 8.13 -2.99
CA ASP A 404 5.07 7.98 -4.45
C ASP A 404 4.47 6.61 -4.77
N SER A 405 3.34 6.58 -5.47
CA SER A 405 2.63 5.35 -5.84
C SER A 405 2.37 4.42 -4.64
N SER A 406 2.06 4.99 -3.48
CA SER A 406 2.05 4.31 -2.19
C SER A 406 0.68 4.45 -1.53
N ASN A 407 -0.12 3.40 -1.62
CA ASN A 407 -1.54 3.40 -1.26
C ASN A 407 -1.79 2.83 0.14
N ASN A 408 -2.95 3.15 0.71
CA ASN A 408 -3.44 2.54 1.95
C ASN A 408 -2.52 2.73 3.18
N ASN A 409 -1.68 3.78 3.18
CA ASN A 409 -0.77 4.09 4.28
C ASN A 409 -1.44 4.94 5.37
N LYS A 410 -0.91 4.79 6.58
CA LYS A 410 -1.40 5.45 7.80
C LYS A 410 -0.32 6.38 8.34
N ILE A 411 -0.41 7.67 8.02
CA ILE A 411 0.52 8.71 8.48
C ILE A 411 -0.13 9.47 9.63
N ARG A 412 0.25 9.14 10.88
CA ARG A 412 -0.42 9.67 12.07
C ARG A 412 0.51 10.27 13.11
N ASN A 413 0.08 11.36 13.73
CA ASN A 413 0.76 11.96 14.89
C ASN A 413 2.23 12.35 14.63
N ASN A 414 2.64 12.60 13.38
CA ASN A 414 4.00 13.00 13.06
C ASN A 414 4.18 14.52 13.15
N SER A 415 5.41 14.94 13.42
CA SER A 415 5.89 16.32 13.34
C SER A 415 6.76 16.45 12.10
N ALA A 416 6.24 17.00 11.00
CA ALA A 416 6.98 17.20 9.75
C ALA A 416 7.23 18.71 9.54
N ASN A 417 8.19 19.25 10.30
CA ASN A 417 8.38 20.69 10.48
C ASN A 417 9.75 21.17 10.00
N ASN A 418 9.84 22.40 9.52
CA ASN A 418 11.10 23.03 9.09
C ASN A 418 11.86 22.22 8.02
N ASN A 419 11.14 21.58 7.11
CA ASN A 419 11.74 20.93 5.93
C ASN A 419 11.86 21.93 4.79
N HIS A 420 12.78 21.68 3.86
CA HIS A 420 13.09 22.64 2.80
C HIS A 420 11.92 22.90 1.85
N TYR A 421 11.17 21.86 1.49
CA TYR A 421 10.02 21.96 0.61
C TYR A 421 8.70 21.75 1.36
N ASP A 422 7.89 20.75 1.01
CA ASP A 422 6.63 20.47 1.68
C ASP A 422 6.85 19.61 2.93
N GLY A 423 5.93 19.68 3.89
CA GLY A 423 6.01 18.81 5.06
C GLY A 423 5.58 17.37 4.75
N ILE A 424 4.45 17.19 4.06
CA ILE A 424 3.95 15.87 3.63
C ILE A 424 3.49 15.96 2.17
N VAL A 425 3.90 15.01 1.33
CA VAL A 425 3.51 14.94 -0.10
C VAL A 425 2.99 13.55 -0.45
N LEU A 426 1.89 13.51 -1.19
CA LEU A 426 1.34 12.33 -1.84
C LEU A 426 1.35 12.55 -3.35
N LEU A 427 1.92 11.61 -4.10
CA LEU A 427 1.91 11.58 -5.56
C LEU A 427 1.42 10.21 -6.04
N ALA A 428 0.36 10.19 -6.83
CA ALA A 428 -0.26 8.96 -7.33
C ALA A 428 -0.54 7.93 -6.21
N SER A 429 -0.96 8.40 -5.04
CA SER A 429 -0.99 7.64 -3.79
C SER A 429 -2.39 7.70 -3.17
N ASP A 430 -3.14 6.63 -3.34
CA ASP A 430 -4.58 6.58 -3.07
C ASP A 430 -4.91 5.97 -1.70
N GLU A 431 -6.10 6.25 -1.20
CA GLU A 431 -6.67 5.59 -0.01
C GLU A 431 -5.82 5.76 1.28
N ASN A 432 -4.98 6.80 1.34
CA ASN A 432 -4.14 7.06 2.50
C ASN A 432 -4.90 7.83 3.59
N ILE A 433 -4.52 7.59 4.84
CA ILE A 433 -5.02 8.35 5.99
C ILE A 433 -3.90 9.19 6.60
N ILE A 434 -4.02 10.51 6.43
CA ILE A 434 -3.13 11.53 6.97
C ILE A 434 -3.83 12.21 8.14
N ALA A 435 -3.51 11.82 9.38
CA ALA A 435 -4.27 12.30 10.54
C ALA A 435 -3.43 12.76 11.73
N ASN A 436 -3.86 13.84 12.39
CA ASN A 436 -3.23 14.37 13.61
C ASN A 436 -1.75 14.76 13.44
N ASN A 437 -1.31 15.12 12.24
CA ASN A 437 0.07 15.54 12.00
C ASN A 437 0.25 17.04 12.23
N THR A 438 1.43 17.44 12.71
CA THR A 438 1.86 18.84 12.78
C THR A 438 2.84 19.12 11.66
N VAL A 439 2.50 20.05 10.76
CA VAL A 439 3.19 20.29 9.50
C VAL A 439 3.43 21.79 9.30
N LYS A 440 4.48 22.31 9.93
CA LYS A 440 4.70 23.75 10.13
C LYS A 440 6.08 24.23 9.68
N ASN A 441 6.13 25.51 9.33
CA ASN A 441 7.38 26.22 9.00
C ASN A 441 8.17 25.55 7.87
N ASN A 442 7.52 24.81 6.97
CA ASN A 442 8.18 24.22 5.83
C ASN A 442 8.40 25.29 4.76
N GLY A 443 9.46 25.14 3.97
CA GLY A 443 9.89 26.15 3.01
C GLY A 443 8.94 26.31 1.82
N ASN A 444 8.09 25.32 1.53
CA ASN A 444 7.01 25.44 0.55
C ASN A 444 5.63 25.35 1.21
N GLY A 445 4.89 24.25 1.03
CA GLY A 445 3.55 23.99 1.56
C GLY A 445 3.54 23.07 2.78
N GLY A 446 2.34 22.85 3.32
CA GLY A 446 2.13 21.92 4.42
C GLY A 446 1.96 20.49 3.91
N ILE A 447 0.74 20.18 3.45
CA ILE A 447 0.34 18.89 2.90
C ILE A 447 -0.04 19.07 1.43
N SER A 448 0.67 18.40 0.52
CA SER A 448 0.41 18.45 -0.92
C SER A 448 -0.04 17.10 -1.45
N ILE A 449 -1.07 17.09 -2.28
CA ILE A 449 -1.71 15.90 -2.83
C ILE A 449 -1.77 16.07 -4.35
N GLY A 450 -1.11 15.20 -5.10
CA GLY A 450 -1.05 15.24 -6.55
C GLY A 450 -1.46 13.91 -7.16
N LEU A 451 -2.35 13.93 -8.16
CA LEU A 451 -2.80 12.72 -8.86
C LEU A 451 -3.28 11.61 -7.92
N SER A 452 -3.85 11.96 -6.77
CA SER A 452 -4.16 11.01 -5.69
C SER A 452 -5.62 11.09 -5.27
N TYR A 453 -6.24 9.94 -5.09
CA TYR A 453 -7.70 9.79 -4.96
C TYR A 453 -8.09 9.13 -3.64
N SER A 454 -9.31 9.42 -3.19
CA SER A 454 -9.96 8.74 -2.06
C SER A 454 -9.17 8.81 -0.74
N ASN A 455 -8.37 9.86 -0.56
CA ASN A 455 -7.56 10.06 0.65
C ASN A 455 -8.35 10.78 1.75
N ARG A 456 -7.98 10.49 3.00
CA ARG A 456 -8.55 11.11 4.19
C ARG A 456 -7.49 11.95 4.93
N ILE A 457 -7.70 13.26 4.96
CA ILE A 457 -6.79 14.26 5.56
C ILE A 457 -7.49 14.94 6.72
N THR A 458 -7.15 14.56 7.96
CA THR A 458 -7.99 14.89 9.11
C THR A 458 -7.24 15.34 10.34
N ASP A 459 -7.76 16.37 11.01
CA ASP A 459 -7.23 16.83 12.30
C ASP A 459 -5.73 17.23 12.24
N ASN A 460 -5.22 17.63 11.07
CA ASN A 460 -3.83 18.06 10.90
C ASN A 460 -3.68 19.56 11.15
N VAL A 461 -2.47 19.98 11.55
CA VAL A 461 -2.10 21.38 11.72
C VAL A 461 -1.03 21.75 10.70
N ALA A 462 -1.45 22.27 9.54
CA ALA A 462 -0.60 22.65 8.41
C ALA A 462 -0.45 24.19 8.33
N SER A 463 0.47 24.78 9.10
CA SER A 463 0.48 26.23 9.35
C SER A 463 1.86 26.87 9.26
N ASN A 464 1.90 28.15 8.89
CA ASN A 464 3.14 28.94 8.75
C ASN A 464 4.11 28.41 7.67
N ASN A 465 3.60 27.80 6.60
CA ASN A 465 4.43 27.34 5.50
C ASN A 465 4.72 28.50 4.52
N ALA A 466 5.97 28.56 4.06
CA ALA A 466 6.60 29.83 3.65
C ALA A 466 6.33 30.28 2.22
N ASN A 467 6.06 29.36 1.29
CA ASN A 467 5.81 29.67 -0.13
C ASN A 467 4.55 29.02 -0.71
N GLY A 468 3.98 28.03 -0.03
CA GLY A 468 2.83 27.25 -0.51
C GLY A 468 1.56 27.43 0.31
N SER A 469 0.56 26.62 0.00
CA SER A 469 -0.68 26.50 0.76
C SER A 469 -0.50 25.62 2.01
N GLY A 470 -1.41 25.72 2.97
CA GLY A 470 -1.46 24.77 4.09
C GLY A 470 -1.77 23.36 3.61
N ILE A 471 -2.85 23.20 2.86
CA ILE A 471 -3.24 21.95 2.20
C ILE A 471 -3.52 22.24 0.72
N ALA A 472 -3.00 21.40 -0.16
CA ALA A 472 -3.05 21.58 -1.62
C ALA A 472 -3.43 20.27 -2.32
N LEU A 473 -4.39 20.34 -3.24
CA LEU A 473 -4.80 19.24 -4.11
C LEU A 473 -4.62 19.64 -5.58
N ALA A 474 -3.96 18.80 -6.36
CA ALA A 474 -3.78 18.98 -7.80
C ALA A 474 -4.16 17.68 -8.53
N ASP A 475 -5.10 17.75 -9.46
CA ASP A 475 -5.60 16.58 -10.21
C ASP A 475 -5.99 15.42 -9.27
N SER A 476 -6.64 15.73 -8.14
CA SER A 476 -6.84 14.81 -7.02
C SER A 476 -8.31 14.81 -6.58
N ASN A 477 -9.05 13.80 -7.02
CA ASN A 477 -10.52 13.72 -6.84
C ASN A 477 -10.92 12.85 -5.65
N ASP A 478 -12.18 12.99 -5.21
CA ASP A 478 -12.79 12.13 -4.18
C ASP A 478 -12.04 12.12 -2.83
N ASN A 479 -11.33 13.20 -2.48
CA ASN A 479 -10.63 13.28 -1.20
C ASN A 479 -11.50 13.93 -0.11
N ASN A 480 -11.27 13.53 1.14
CA ASN A 480 -11.95 14.05 2.31
C ASN A 480 -10.99 14.81 3.23
N ILE A 481 -11.14 16.13 3.25
CA ILE A 481 -10.33 17.08 4.01
C ILE A 481 -11.20 17.65 5.13
N HIS A 482 -11.03 17.15 6.35
CA HIS A 482 -11.87 17.60 7.46
C HIS A 482 -11.15 17.91 8.78
N ASN A 483 -11.68 18.88 9.53
CA ASN A 483 -11.16 19.31 10.84
C ASN A 483 -9.69 19.77 10.86
N ASN A 484 -9.12 20.18 9.72
CA ASN A 484 -7.72 20.63 9.67
C ASN A 484 -7.58 22.11 10.04
N ILE A 485 -6.40 22.47 10.54
CA ILE A 485 -5.98 23.84 10.80
C ILE A 485 -4.91 24.22 9.78
N ALA A 486 -5.30 25.02 8.78
CA ALA A 486 -4.46 25.49 7.69
C ALA A 486 -4.26 27.01 7.75
N ASN A 487 -3.62 27.49 8.82
CA ASN A 487 -3.53 28.92 9.13
C ASN A 487 -2.16 29.53 8.82
N TYR A 488 -2.12 30.85 8.62
CA TYR A 488 -0.88 31.63 8.51
C TYR A 488 0.07 31.18 7.39
N ASN A 489 -0.43 30.50 6.36
CA ASN A 489 0.38 30.11 5.21
C ASN A 489 0.55 31.27 4.22
N HIS A 490 1.61 31.21 3.43
CA HIS A 490 1.96 32.29 2.49
C HIS A 490 1.04 32.39 1.28
N LEU A 491 0.47 31.28 0.82
CA LEU A 491 -0.59 31.30 -0.19
C LEU A 491 -1.94 31.08 0.48
N HIS A 492 -2.61 29.98 0.14
CA HIS A 492 -3.94 29.68 0.60
C HIS A 492 -3.92 28.86 1.90
N GLY A 493 -5.04 28.82 2.61
CA GLY A 493 -5.22 27.79 3.63
C GLY A 493 -5.37 26.42 2.97
N ILE A 494 -6.43 26.25 2.18
CA ILE A 494 -6.72 25.04 1.41
C ILE A 494 -6.92 25.43 -0.05
N ALA A 495 -6.29 24.70 -0.98
CA ALA A 495 -6.41 24.96 -2.41
C ALA A 495 -6.64 23.67 -3.21
N LEU A 496 -7.53 23.75 -4.19
CA LEU A 496 -7.87 22.68 -5.14
C LEU A 496 -7.61 23.19 -6.56
N TRP A 497 -6.86 22.42 -7.34
CA TRP A 497 -6.58 22.67 -8.75
C TRP A 497 -6.99 21.44 -9.55
N THR A 498 -7.94 21.61 -10.48
CA THR A 498 -8.46 20.50 -11.31
C THR A 498 -8.85 19.28 -10.46
N SER A 499 -9.49 19.51 -9.31
CA SER A 499 -9.73 18.49 -8.29
C SER A 499 -11.21 18.45 -7.95
N ASP A 500 -11.88 17.44 -8.47
CA ASP A 500 -13.34 17.30 -8.44
C ASP A 500 -13.82 16.37 -7.32
N GLU A 501 -15.09 16.48 -6.96
CA GLU A 501 -15.76 15.53 -6.05
C GLU A 501 -15.16 15.43 -4.63
N ASN A 502 -14.45 16.47 -4.18
CA ASN A 502 -13.84 16.50 -2.86
C ASN A 502 -14.79 17.05 -1.78
N ILE A 503 -14.58 16.62 -0.54
CA ILE A 503 -15.26 17.14 0.64
C ILE A 503 -14.27 17.94 1.48
N ILE A 504 -14.56 19.23 1.68
CA ILE A 504 -13.80 20.15 2.51
C ILE A 504 -14.71 20.58 3.67
N ALA A 505 -14.55 19.94 4.83
CA ALA A 505 -15.49 20.09 5.94
C ALA A 505 -14.85 20.51 7.27
N ASN A 506 -15.45 21.48 7.97
CA ASN A 506 -15.06 21.86 9.34
C ASN A 506 -13.57 22.27 9.51
N ASN A 507 -12.94 22.75 8.45
CA ASN A 507 -11.55 23.21 8.50
C ASN A 507 -11.45 24.66 8.96
N THR A 508 -10.34 25.02 9.58
CA THR A 508 -9.97 26.40 9.89
C THR A 508 -8.85 26.83 8.93
N ALA A 509 -9.14 27.78 8.05
CA ALA A 509 -8.24 28.32 7.03
C ALA A 509 -8.13 29.84 7.18
N LYS A 510 -7.57 30.27 8.31
CA LYS A 510 -7.53 31.68 8.75
C LYS A 510 -6.16 32.30 8.63
N ASN A 511 -6.14 33.63 8.53
CA ASN A 511 -4.93 34.43 8.59
C ASN A 511 -3.87 34.04 7.54
N ASN A 512 -4.29 33.34 6.48
CA ASN A 512 -3.44 33.09 5.34
C ASN A 512 -3.25 34.40 4.58
N ARG A 513 -2.12 34.52 3.91
CA ARG A 513 -1.85 35.75 3.18
C ARG A 513 -2.78 35.88 1.98
N ASP A 514 -3.04 34.81 1.25
CA ASP A 514 -3.93 34.83 0.09
C ASP A 514 -5.39 34.46 0.42
N LYS A 515 -5.98 33.44 -0.21
CA LYS A 515 -7.37 33.01 0.05
C LYS A 515 -7.44 32.00 1.20
N GLY A 516 -8.55 31.97 1.94
CA GLY A 516 -8.77 30.91 2.92
C GLY A 516 -8.92 29.54 2.24
N ILE A 517 -9.95 29.41 1.40
CA ILE A 517 -10.21 28.23 0.57
C ILE A 517 -10.30 28.68 -0.89
N TYR A 518 -9.57 28.00 -1.78
CA TYR A 518 -9.52 28.32 -3.20
C TYR A 518 -9.78 27.09 -4.06
N LEU A 519 -10.64 27.23 -5.07
CA LEU A 519 -10.94 26.23 -6.08
C LEU A 519 -10.63 26.83 -7.46
N GLU A 520 -9.87 26.10 -8.26
CA GLU A 520 -9.57 26.43 -9.66
C GLU A 520 -9.87 25.24 -10.54
N SER A 521 -10.73 25.42 -11.56
CA SER A 521 -11.16 24.35 -12.45
C SER A 521 -11.64 23.09 -11.71
N SER A 522 -12.29 23.26 -10.55
CA SER A 522 -12.60 22.18 -9.61
C SER A 522 -14.11 22.13 -9.36
N ASN A 523 -14.76 21.09 -9.84
CA ASN A 523 -16.22 20.97 -9.91
C ASN A 523 -16.76 19.94 -8.91
N ASN A 524 -18.06 19.99 -8.64
CA ASN A 524 -18.76 18.98 -7.82
C ASN A 524 -18.18 18.80 -6.41
N ASN A 525 -17.54 19.82 -5.85
CA ASN A 525 -16.97 19.77 -4.50
C ASN A 525 -17.96 20.27 -3.44
N ARG A 526 -17.84 19.73 -2.23
CA ARG A 526 -18.63 20.17 -1.07
C ARG A 526 -17.76 20.86 -0.03
N ILE A 527 -17.97 22.17 0.13
CA ILE A 527 -17.28 23.04 1.07
C ILE A 527 -18.24 23.40 2.20
N THR A 528 -18.15 22.72 3.35
CA THR A 528 -19.11 22.89 4.44
C THR A 528 -18.54 23.14 5.83
N GLY A 529 -19.12 24.07 6.58
CA GLY A 529 -18.77 24.27 8.00
C GLY A 529 -17.36 24.81 8.23
N ASN A 530 -16.69 25.33 7.21
CA ASN A 530 -15.32 25.83 7.32
C ASN A 530 -15.28 27.26 7.84
N ASP A 531 -14.17 27.64 8.46
CA ASP A 531 -13.88 29.00 8.85
C ASP A 531 -12.68 29.55 8.07
N ALA A 532 -12.99 30.33 7.04
CA ALA A 532 -12.06 30.98 6.10
C ALA A 532 -11.98 32.49 6.37
N SER A 533 -11.76 32.87 7.63
CA SER A 533 -11.76 34.26 8.08
C SER A 533 -10.36 34.90 8.19
N ASN A 534 -10.29 36.22 8.14
CA ASN A 534 -9.08 37.04 8.34
C ASN A 534 -7.96 36.77 7.33
N ASN A 535 -8.27 36.36 6.11
CA ASN A 535 -7.27 36.15 5.07
C ASN A 535 -6.86 37.51 4.47
N LYS A 536 -5.56 37.81 4.59
CA LYS A 536 -5.05 39.18 4.79
C LYS A 536 -4.96 40.01 3.51
N ASP A 537 -4.70 39.39 2.37
CA ASP A 537 -4.56 40.10 1.10
C ASP A 537 -5.75 39.89 0.15
N TYR A 538 -6.56 38.83 0.32
CA TYR A 538 -7.61 38.45 -0.64
C TYR A 538 -8.93 37.95 0.01
N HIS A 539 -9.45 36.82 -0.46
CA HIS A 539 -10.84 36.36 -0.23
C HIS A 539 -10.92 35.30 0.87
N GLY A 540 -12.11 35.10 1.42
CA GLY A 540 -12.39 33.96 2.29
C GLY A 540 -12.43 32.66 1.49
N ILE A 541 -13.49 32.48 0.71
CA ILE A 541 -13.70 31.34 -0.20
C ILE A 541 -13.76 31.87 -1.63
N ALA A 542 -12.96 31.30 -2.55
CA ALA A 542 -12.86 31.75 -3.93
C ALA A 542 -12.95 30.57 -4.91
N LEU A 543 -13.75 30.72 -5.96
CA LEU A 543 -13.95 29.75 -7.04
C LEU A 543 -13.60 30.41 -8.38
N SER A 544 -12.77 29.76 -9.18
CA SER A 544 -12.47 30.16 -10.55
C SER A 544 -12.70 28.99 -11.49
N GLN A 545 -13.50 29.16 -12.54
CA GLN A 545 -13.82 28.10 -13.51
C GLN A 545 -14.34 26.82 -12.83
N SER A 546 -15.06 26.96 -11.72
CA SER A 546 -15.41 25.86 -10.81
C SER A 546 -16.92 25.81 -10.65
N ASN A 547 -17.54 24.81 -11.24
CA ASN A 547 -18.99 24.69 -11.39
C ASN A 547 -19.57 23.61 -10.47
N ASP A 548 -20.88 23.67 -10.26
CA ASP A 548 -21.63 22.60 -9.59
C ASP A 548 -21.14 22.28 -8.15
N ASN A 549 -20.55 23.26 -7.46
CA ASN A 549 -20.06 23.10 -6.08
C ASN A 549 -21.12 23.50 -5.05
N GLU A 550 -21.04 22.89 -3.87
CA GLU A 550 -21.86 23.22 -2.71
C GLU A 550 -21.05 23.93 -1.62
N ILE A 551 -21.31 25.22 -1.42
CA ILE A 551 -20.67 26.07 -0.41
C ILE A 551 -21.68 26.35 0.69
N CYS A 552 -21.65 25.58 1.77
CA CYS A 552 -22.67 25.63 2.80
C CYS A 552 -22.15 25.86 4.23
N ASN A 553 -22.87 26.58 5.06
CA ASN A 553 -22.55 26.69 6.50
C ASN A 553 -21.14 27.25 6.82
N ASN A 554 -20.50 27.96 5.91
CA ASN A 554 -19.14 28.46 6.12
C ASN A 554 -19.13 29.85 6.76
N ILE A 555 -18.03 30.18 7.41
CA ILE A 555 -17.72 31.49 7.99
C ILE A 555 -16.59 32.12 7.17
N ALA A 556 -16.85 33.24 6.53
CA ALA A 556 -15.89 33.96 5.70
C ALA A 556 -15.85 35.45 6.10
N ASN A 557 -15.35 35.71 7.31
CA ASN A 557 -15.37 37.04 7.91
C ASN A 557 -14.03 37.75 7.84
N TYR A 558 -14.05 39.08 7.86
CA TYR A 558 -12.83 39.92 7.97
C TYR A 558 -11.78 39.65 6.89
N ASN A 559 -12.19 39.20 5.71
CA ASN A 559 -11.30 39.04 4.57
C ASN A 559 -11.17 40.38 3.84
N ARG A 560 -9.97 40.70 3.37
CA ARG A 560 -9.67 42.01 2.81
C ARG A 560 -10.51 42.32 1.57
N GLN A 561 -10.77 41.32 0.72
CA GLN A 561 -11.58 41.49 -0.48
C GLN A 561 -13.00 40.98 -0.25
N CYS A 562 -13.37 39.80 -0.73
CA CYS A 562 -14.71 39.27 -0.51
C CYS A 562 -14.75 38.11 0.47
N GLY A 563 -15.90 37.93 1.13
CA GLY A 563 -16.18 36.72 1.89
C GLY A 563 -16.20 35.51 0.97
N ILE A 564 -17.06 35.55 -0.06
CA ILE A 564 -17.20 34.52 -1.09
C ILE A 564 -17.04 35.14 -2.49
N GLY A 565 -16.22 34.57 -3.36
CA GLY A 565 -15.94 35.10 -4.71
C GLY A 565 -16.03 34.03 -5.78
N LEU A 566 -16.71 34.33 -6.88
CA LEU A 566 -16.87 33.43 -8.04
C LEU A 566 -16.46 34.17 -9.32
N TRP A 567 -15.63 33.51 -10.13
CA TRP A 567 -15.20 33.96 -11.46
C TRP A 567 -15.42 32.85 -12.47
N THR A 568 -16.27 33.10 -13.47
CA THR A 568 -16.64 32.10 -14.49
C THR A 568 -17.04 30.76 -13.86
N SER A 569 -17.85 30.81 -12.81
CA SER A 569 -18.19 29.66 -11.96
C SER A 569 -19.71 29.56 -11.83
N ASP A 570 -20.28 28.56 -12.48
CA ASP A 570 -21.71 28.46 -12.73
C ASP A 570 -22.36 27.33 -11.93
N GLU A 571 -23.69 27.39 -11.78
CA GLU A 571 -24.51 26.30 -11.19
C GLU A 571 -24.12 25.90 -9.74
N ASN A 572 -23.41 26.76 -9.01
CA ASN A 572 -23.03 26.49 -7.62
C ASN A 572 -24.18 26.79 -6.64
N ILE A 573 -24.21 26.07 -5.52
CA ILE A 573 -25.12 26.31 -4.38
C ILE A 573 -24.35 27.02 -3.28
N ILE A 574 -24.79 28.21 -2.89
CA ILE A 574 -24.18 29.01 -1.82
C ILE A 574 -25.24 29.24 -0.75
N ALA A 575 -25.22 28.46 0.32
CA ALA A 575 -26.29 28.48 1.31
C ALA A 575 -25.84 28.51 2.78
N ASN A 576 -26.57 29.24 3.62
CA ASN A 576 -26.32 29.31 5.06
C ASN A 576 -24.89 29.74 5.45
N ASN A 577 -24.20 30.49 4.60
CA ASN A 577 -22.88 31.03 4.92
C ASN A 577 -23.01 32.34 5.69
N THR A 578 -22.00 32.67 6.48
CA THR A 578 -21.86 33.99 7.11
C THR A 578 -20.66 34.69 6.52
N ALA A 579 -20.91 35.78 5.80
CA ALA A 579 -19.88 36.65 5.24
C ALA A 579 -20.04 38.04 5.85
N SER A 580 -19.13 38.39 6.76
CA SER A 580 -19.21 39.67 7.47
C SER A 580 -17.90 40.44 7.49
N LYS A 581 -18.02 41.78 7.46
CA LYS A 581 -16.90 42.71 7.56
C LYS A 581 -15.81 42.49 6.51
N ASN A 582 -16.23 42.19 5.29
CA ASN A 582 -15.39 42.13 4.10
C ASN A 582 -15.60 43.40 3.24
N ASP A 583 -14.74 43.65 2.26
CA ASP A 583 -15.01 44.69 1.24
C ASP A 583 -16.26 44.35 0.43
N ALA A 584 -16.44 43.07 0.07
CA ALA A 584 -17.69 42.55 -0.47
C ALA A 584 -18.17 41.31 0.28
N GLY A 585 -19.46 41.21 0.60
CA GLY A 585 -20.03 39.97 1.15
C GLY A 585 -19.86 38.82 0.17
N ILE A 586 -20.35 39.03 -1.05
CA ILE A 586 -20.17 38.13 -2.20
C ILE A 586 -19.77 38.91 -3.46
N TYR A 587 -18.86 38.34 -4.26
CA TYR A 587 -18.47 38.82 -5.59
C TYR A 587 -18.81 37.75 -6.62
N LEU A 588 -19.57 38.10 -7.67
CA LEU A 588 -19.82 37.28 -8.85
C LEU A 588 -19.31 37.98 -10.13
N GLU A 589 -18.49 37.30 -10.94
CA GLU A 589 -18.02 37.78 -12.24
C GLU A 589 -18.24 36.74 -13.32
N SER A 590 -19.03 37.05 -14.34
CA SER A 590 -19.38 36.11 -15.42
C SER A 590 -19.79 34.73 -14.90
N SER A 591 -20.50 34.70 -13.77
CA SER A 591 -20.86 33.50 -13.01
C SER A 591 -22.38 33.44 -12.90
N ASP A 592 -22.99 32.51 -13.62
CA ASP A 592 -24.43 32.43 -13.88
C ASP A 592 -25.06 31.19 -13.24
N SER A 593 -26.40 31.22 -13.11
CA SER A 593 -27.20 30.11 -12.59
C SER A 593 -26.87 29.62 -11.18
N ASN A 594 -26.08 30.37 -10.41
CA ASN A 594 -25.82 30.04 -9.01
C ASN A 594 -27.06 30.28 -8.15
N ARG A 595 -27.23 29.46 -7.10
CA ARG A 595 -28.35 29.54 -6.14
C ARG A 595 -27.83 30.02 -4.79
N ILE A 596 -28.20 31.25 -4.42
CA ILE A 596 -27.65 31.96 -3.28
C ILE A 596 -28.79 32.28 -2.30
N TYR A 597 -28.90 31.53 -1.20
CA TYR A 597 -30.02 31.67 -0.26
C TYR A 597 -29.62 31.34 1.17
N LEU A 598 -30.37 31.82 2.16
CA LEU A 598 -30.10 31.65 3.60
C LEU A 598 -28.74 32.17 4.07
N ASN A 599 -28.03 32.97 3.28
CA ASN A 599 -26.74 33.52 3.72
C ASN A 599 -26.95 34.75 4.61
N ASN A 600 -25.99 35.02 5.48
CA ASN A 600 -25.94 36.21 6.31
C ASN A 600 -24.85 37.15 5.80
N PHE A 601 -25.24 38.25 5.16
CA PHE A 601 -24.34 39.32 4.72
C PHE A 601 -24.42 40.47 5.73
N ILE A 602 -23.33 40.68 6.48
CA ILE A 602 -23.33 41.55 7.66
C ILE A 602 -22.13 42.50 7.65
N ALA A 603 -22.39 43.80 7.71
CA ALA A 603 -21.40 44.85 7.88
C ALA A 603 -20.26 44.78 6.87
N ASN A 604 -20.54 44.34 5.64
CA ASN A 604 -19.61 44.41 4.52
C ASN A 604 -19.63 45.84 3.94
N ASN A 605 -18.56 46.28 3.29
CA ASN A 605 -18.57 47.60 2.63
C ASN A 605 -19.61 47.63 1.50
N VAL A 606 -19.77 46.51 0.80
CA VAL A 606 -20.88 46.22 -0.12
C VAL A 606 -21.35 44.78 0.13
N ASN A 607 -22.65 44.51 0.20
CA ASN A 607 -23.13 43.14 0.40
C ASN A 607 -22.97 42.28 -0.87
N VAL A 608 -23.26 42.83 -2.06
CA VAL A 608 -23.13 42.12 -3.35
C VAL A 608 -22.39 42.96 -4.38
N LYS A 609 -21.37 42.39 -5.02
CA LYS A 609 -20.78 42.89 -6.27
C LYS A 609 -21.03 41.89 -7.39
N SER A 610 -21.77 42.27 -8.42
CA SER A 610 -22.16 41.38 -9.52
C SER A 610 -21.80 42.01 -10.87
N LEU A 611 -20.98 41.35 -11.68
CA LEU A 611 -20.53 41.81 -12.99
C LEU A 611 -20.88 40.78 -14.07
N SER A 612 -21.81 41.14 -14.96
CA SER A 612 -22.29 40.26 -16.04
C SER A 612 -22.71 38.88 -15.51
N SER A 613 -23.60 38.85 -14.51
CA SER A 613 -23.99 37.63 -13.82
C SER A 613 -25.47 37.62 -13.46
N ALA A 614 -26.14 36.50 -13.73
CA ALA A 614 -27.56 36.25 -13.55
C ALA A 614 -27.76 35.03 -12.64
N ASN A 615 -28.11 35.28 -11.39
CA ASN A 615 -28.20 34.26 -10.34
C ASN A 615 -29.57 34.29 -9.64
N ALA A 616 -29.91 33.21 -8.95
CA ALA A 616 -31.10 33.12 -8.10
C ALA A 616 -30.74 33.44 -6.65
N TRP A 617 -31.54 34.27 -6.00
CA TRP A 617 -31.29 34.79 -4.64
C TRP A 617 -32.23 34.23 -3.57
N ASN A 618 -32.94 33.15 -3.92
CA ASN A 618 -33.90 32.46 -3.08
C ASN A 618 -33.81 30.94 -3.28
N SER A 619 -34.35 30.19 -2.32
CA SER A 619 -34.36 28.73 -2.34
C SER A 619 -35.01 28.18 -3.63
N PRO A 620 -34.58 27.00 -4.12
CA PRO A 620 -35.15 26.42 -5.35
C PRO A 620 -36.58 25.90 -5.17
N SER A 621 -36.98 25.63 -3.93
CA SER A 621 -38.33 25.22 -3.55
C SER A 621 -38.72 25.90 -2.24
N GLU A 622 -40.02 25.85 -1.92
CA GLU A 622 -40.50 26.28 -0.60
C GLU A 622 -39.85 25.41 0.50
N ILE A 623 -39.49 26.06 1.60
CA ILE A 623 -38.89 25.45 2.79
C ILE A 623 -39.86 25.68 3.95
N THR A 624 -40.08 24.64 4.76
CA THR A 624 -40.84 24.79 6.01
C THR A 624 -39.88 25.23 7.12
N TYR A 625 -40.23 26.31 7.81
CA TYR A 625 -39.36 26.94 8.81
C TYR A 625 -40.17 27.41 10.03
N THR A 626 -39.47 27.64 11.13
CA THR A 626 -40.06 28.14 12.38
C THR A 626 -39.52 29.54 12.67
N TYR A 627 -40.43 30.51 12.77
CA TYR A 627 -40.13 31.89 13.11
C TYR A 627 -41.01 32.34 14.28
N ASN A 628 -40.40 32.90 15.34
CA ASN A 628 -41.12 33.30 16.56
C ASN A 628 -42.09 32.21 17.11
N SER A 629 -41.66 30.96 17.12
CA SER A 629 -42.43 29.78 17.57
C SER A 629 -43.65 29.40 16.71
N SER A 630 -43.81 30.01 15.53
CA SER A 630 -44.84 29.65 14.53
C SER A 630 -44.19 29.01 13.32
N THR A 631 -44.90 28.08 12.66
CA THR A 631 -44.40 27.37 11.48
C THR A 631 -45.00 27.96 10.21
N TYR A 632 -44.14 28.18 9.21
CA TYR A 632 -44.47 28.75 7.92
C TYR A 632 -43.85 27.89 6.81
N THR A 633 -44.35 28.04 5.58
CA THR A 633 -43.80 27.40 4.38
C THR A 633 -43.74 28.45 3.28
N SER A 634 -42.55 28.75 2.79
CA SER A 634 -42.33 29.74 1.73
C SER A 634 -40.96 29.55 1.09
N TYR A 635 -40.67 30.27 0.01
CA TYR A 635 -39.30 30.43 -0.46
C TYR A 635 -38.49 31.28 0.54
N LEU A 636 -37.20 30.99 0.70
CA LEU A 636 -36.33 31.73 1.61
C LEU A 636 -35.17 32.37 0.84
N GLY A 637 -34.97 33.67 1.05
CA GLY A 637 -33.87 34.47 0.51
C GLY A 637 -32.70 34.58 1.48
N ASN A 638 -31.98 35.70 1.46
CA ASN A 638 -30.81 35.95 2.29
C ASN A 638 -31.10 37.02 3.35
N TYR A 639 -30.28 37.05 4.39
CA TYR A 639 -30.26 38.14 5.36
C TYR A 639 -29.27 39.23 4.92
N TRP A 640 -29.75 40.47 4.87
CA TRP A 640 -28.99 41.66 4.49
C TRP A 640 -29.07 42.69 5.62
N ASP A 641 -27.94 43.06 6.22
CA ASP A 641 -27.92 44.01 7.34
C ASP A 641 -28.36 45.44 6.96
N ASP A 642 -28.29 45.78 5.68
CA ASP A 642 -28.75 47.03 5.11
C ASP A 642 -30.22 46.99 4.63
N TYR A 643 -30.90 45.84 4.69
CA TYR A 643 -32.34 45.77 4.40
C TYR A 643 -33.15 46.65 5.36
N LYS A 644 -34.15 47.35 4.80
CA LYS A 644 -35.03 48.30 5.52
C LYS A 644 -36.53 48.04 5.31
N GLY A 645 -36.88 46.93 4.65
CA GLY A 645 -38.28 46.56 4.46
C GLY A 645 -38.93 46.09 5.77
N SER A 646 -40.27 46.04 5.75
CA SER A 646 -41.09 45.54 6.86
C SER A 646 -41.49 44.08 6.63
N ASP A 647 -41.91 43.44 7.72
CA ASP A 647 -42.58 42.15 7.74
C ASP A 647 -43.92 42.37 8.48
N ALA A 648 -44.96 42.65 7.71
CA ALA A 648 -46.26 43.06 8.22
C ALA A 648 -47.15 41.87 8.57
N ASP A 649 -46.96 40.72 7.93
CA ASP A 649 -47.69 39.49 8.23
C ASP A 649 -47.00 38.62 9.31
N GLY A 650 -45.77 38.98 9.70
CA GLY A 650 -45.03 38.40 10.80
C GLY A 650 -44.47 37.01 10.48
N ASP A 651 -44.33 36.67 9.20
CA ASP A 651 -43.83 35.38 8.75
C ASP A 651 -42.29 35.30 8.74
N GLY A 652 -41.61 36.40 9.05
CA GLY A 652 -40.15 36.51 9.09
C GLY A 652 -39.51 36.81 7.73
N ILE A 653 -40.28 36.94 6.66
CA ILE A 653 -39.81 37.33 5.33
C ILE A 653 -40.20 38.80 5.10
N GLY A 654 -39.32 39.56 4.49
CA GLY A 654 -39.61 40.95 4.16
C GLY A 654 -40.62 41.08 3.02
N ASP A 655 -41.65 41.89 3.22
CA ASP A 655 -42.75 42.13 2.26
C ASP A 655 -42.31 42.81 0.94
N SER A 656 -41.07 43.29 0.89
CA SER A 656 -40.51 44.01 -0.26
C SER A 656 -39.19 43.39 -0.71
N PRO A 657 -38.94 43.22 -2.02
CA PRO A 657 -37.69 42.64 -2.51
C PRO A 657 -36.45 43.47 -2.12
N TYR A 658 -35.34 42.80 -1.79
CA TYR A 658 -34.02 43.44 -1.75
C TYR A 658 -33.52 43.60 -3.18
N ARG A 659 -33.28 44.87 -3.58
CA ARG A 659 -33.00 45.22 -4.98
C ARG A 659 -31.55 44.95 -5.35
N LEU A 660 -31.35 44.21 -6.43
CA LEU A 660 -30.05 43.82 -6.96
C LEU A 660 -29.93 44.24 -8.43
N SER A 661 -28.70 44.26 -8.95
CA SER A 661 -28.44 44.72 -10.32
C SER A 661 -28.90 43.75 -11.42
N SER A 662 -29.21 42.49 -11.08
CA SER A 662 -29.70 41.48 -12.02
C SER A 662 -31.09 40.98 -11.64
N ARG A 663 -31.19 39.95 -10.79
CA ARG A 663 -32.45 39.48 -10.22
C ARG A 663 -32.49 39.83 -8.74
N ASP A 664 -33.64 40.32 -8.28
CA ASP A 664 -33.84 40.69 -6.88
C ASP A 664 -33.98 39.46 -5.98
N ASP A 665 -33.62 39.62 -4.72
CA ASP A 665 -34.04 38.70 -3.67
C ASP A 665 -35.48 39.09 -3.26
N ASN A 666 -36.45 38.27 -3.67
CA ASN A 666 -37.87 38.50 -3.40
C ASN A 666 -38.31 38.02 -2.01
N TYR A 667 -37.44 37.33 -1.27
CA TYR A 667 -37.76 36.73 0.02
C TYR A 667 -36.69 37.06 1.08
N PRO A 668 -36.29 38.35 1.22
CA PRO A 668 -35.21 38.72 2.13
C PRO A 668 -35.59 38.39 3.58
N LEU A 669 -34.66 37.86 4.34
CA LEU A 669 -34.90 37.45 5.73
C LEU A 669 -34.81 38.67 6.67
N ILE A 670 -35.76 38.78 7.61
CA ILE A 670 -35.78 39.81 8.66
C ILE A 670 -34.71 39.59 9.73
N LEU A 671 -34.40 38.33 10.04
CA LEU A 671 -33.37 37.95 11.01
C LEU A 671 -32.31 37.06 10.34
N HIS A 672 -31.21 36.81 11.04
CA HIS A 672 -30.18 35.89 10.55
C HIS A 672 -30.79 34.50 10.32
N ALA A 673 -30.33 33.78 9.30
CA ALA A 673 -30.91 32.51 8.85
C ALA A 673 -31.06 31.45 9.96
N ARG A 674 -30.17 31.44 10.97
CA ARG A 674 -30.27 30.55 12.14
C ARG A 674 -31.58 30.68 12.94
N ASN A 675 -32.29 31.80 12.83
CA ASN A 675 -33.53 32.04 13.57
C ASN A 675 -34.76 31.38 12.91
N TYR A 676 -34.60 30.75 11.75
CA TYR A 676 -35.67 30.12 10.98
C TYR A 676 -35.74 28.60 11.25
N PHE A 677 -34.76 28.02 11.95
CA PHE A 677 -34.65 26.56 12.14
C PHE A 677 -34.55 26.08 13.61
N GLY A 678 -34.69 26.97 14.61
CA GLY A 678 -34.62 26.61 16.05
C GLY A 678 -33.23 26.12 16.53
N GLU A 679 -33.13 25.58 17.77
CA GLU A 679 -31.92 24.89 18.29
C GLU A 679 -31.66 23.53 17.62
N GLN A 680 -32.40 23.16 16.56
CA GLN A 680 -32.08 21.99 15.77
C GLN A 680 -30.76 22.24 15.02
N ILE A 681 -29.73 21.59 15.55
CA ILE A 681 -28.39 21.47 14.99
C ILE A 681 -28.51 21.09 13.51
N TYR A 682 -27.92 21.94 12.67
CA TYR A 682 -27.33 21.65 11.35
C TYR A 682 -27.55 20.22 10.86
N LEU A 683 -28.70 19.97 10.27
CA LEU A 683 -28.87 18.88 9.34
C LEU A 683 -29.53 19.48 8.12
N TYR A 684 -28.82 19.41 7.01
CA TYR A 684 -29.46 19.31 5.71
C TYR A 684 -30.66 18.34 5.84
N PRO A 685 -31.80 18.57 5.17
CA PRO A 685 -32.57 17.41 4.73
C PRO A 685 -31.59 16.48 4.03
N ALA A 686 -31.60 15.18 4.37
CA ALA A 686 -30.81 14.18 3.65
C ALA A 686 -30.87 14.48 2.15
N PRO A 687 -29.72 14.42 1.44
CA PRO A 687 -29.57 14.95 0.10
C PRO A 687 -30.79 14.62 -0.74
N THR A 688 -31.40 15.63 -1.34
CA THR A 688 -32.34 15.37 -2.43
C THR A 688 -31.46 14.80 -3.55
N PRO A 689 -31.63 13.52 -3.94
CA PRO A 689 -30.76 12.94 -4.95
C PRO A 689 -30.87 13.78 -6.22
N THR A 690 -29.76 14.37 -6.63
CA THR A 690 -29.59 14.88 -7.99
C THR A 690 -29.78 13.66 -8.91
N PRO A 691 -30.71 13.69 -9.88
CA PRO A 691 -30.88 12.58 -10.80
C PRO A 691 -29.57 12.39 -11.58
N GLY A 692 -28.83 11.32 -11.27
CA GLY A 692 -27.63 10.91 -12.01
C GLY A 692 -26.43 10.49 -11.18
N GLN A 693 -26.40 10.68 -9.86
CA GLN A 693 -25.32 10.16 -9.01
C GLN A 693 -25.70 8.77 -8.51
N LYS A 694 -24.98 7.73 -8.97
CA LYS A 694 -25.16 6.37 -8.47
C LYS A 694 -24.86 6.35 -6.97
N THR A 695 -25.67 5.65 -6.20
CA THR A 695 -25.42 5.50 -4.75
C THR A 695 -25.47 4.05 -4.34
N TRP A 696 -24.79 3.70 -3.26
CA TRP A 696 -24.80 2.33 -2.73
C TRP A 696 -26.15 2.01 -2.09
N HIS A 697 -26.87 1.06 -2.67
CA HIS A 697 -28.15 0.57 -2.19
C HIS A 697 -27.99 -0.85 -1.64
N SER A 698 -28.34 -1.06 -0.38
CA SER A 698 -28.39 -2.41 0.20
C SER A 698 -29.38 -3.29 -0.57
N VAL A 699 -28.91 -4.44 -1.04
CA VAL A 699 -29.66 -5.41 -1.83
C VAL A 699 -30.15 -6.53 -0.91
N ASN A 700 -29.23 -7.24 -0.27
CA ASN A 700 -29.49 -8.39 0.57
C ASN A 700 -28.39 -8.55 1.61
N THR A 701 -28.75 -9.03 2.80
CA THR A 701 -27.80 -9.51 3.79
C THR A 701 -28.00 -11.00 3.99
N PHE A 702 -26.91 -11.76 3.94
CA PHE A 702 -26.88 -13.19 4.22
C PHE A 702 -26.04 -13.45 5.45
N THR A 703 -26.54 -14.27 6.36
CA THR A 703 -25.83 -14.67 7.56
C THR A 703 -25.80 -16.18 7.67
N GLY A 704 -24.76 -16.73 8.28
CA GLY A 704 -24.71 -18.16 8.58
C GLY A 704 -23.63 -18.50 9.58
N THR A 705 -23.57 -19.77 9.97
CA THR A 705 -22.55 -20.31 10.89
C THR A 705 -21.80 -21.49 10.27
N GLU A 706 -22.18 -21.89 9.06
CA GLU A 706 -21.65 -23.04 8.32
C GLU A 706 -21.74 -22.79 6.81
N ARG A 707 -21.31 -23.76 6.00
CA ARG A 707 -21.40 -23.71 4.53
C ARG A 707 -22.83 -23.40 4.08
N LEU A 708 -23.00 -22.40 3.21
CA LEU A 708 -24.31 -22.04 2.64
C LEU A 708 -24.20 -21.75 1.15
N THR A 709 -25.19 -22.17 0.38
CA THR A 709 -25.46 -21.59 -0.94
C THR A 709 -26.65 -20.64 -0.79
N THR A 710 -26.46 -19.37 -1.08
CA THR A 710 -27.52 -18.36 -0.88
C THR A 710 -28.59 -18.47 -1.96
N PRO A 711 -29.82 -17.99 -1.69
CA PRO A 711 -30.73 -17.62 -2.76
C PRO A 711 -30.09 -16.59 -3.69
N SER A 712 -30.57 -16.55 -4.94
CA SER A 712 -30.12 -15.55 -5.89
C SER A 712 -30.62 -14.14 -5.52
N PHE A 713 -29.80 -13.13 -5.81
CA PHE A 713 -30.10 -11.72 -5.64
C PHE A 713 -29.75 -10.95 -6.92
N ALA A 714 -30.45 -9.85 -7.16
CA ALA A 714 -30.35 -9.09 -8.40
C ALA A 714 -29.59 -7.78 -8.21
N ILE A 715 -28.63 -7.54 -9.10
CA ILE A 715 -27.83 -6.32 -9.21
C ILE A 715 -28.28 -5.55 -10.46
N LYS A 716 -28.57 -4.26 -10.30
CA LYS A 716 -29.02 -3.34 -11.35
C LYS A 716 -27.88 -2.49 -11.89
N GLY A 717 -26.94 -2.11 -11.03
CA GLY A 717 -25.76 -1.33 -11.37
C GLY A 717 -24.73 -2.09 -12.19
N ASP A 718 -23.77 -1.35 -12.73
CA ASP A 718 -22.57 -1.89 -13.36
C ASP A 718 -21.48 -2.27 -12.32
N GLU A 719 -21.64 -1.80 -11.09
CA GLU A 719 -20.75 -2.04 -9.97
C GLU A 719 -21.57 -2.41 -8.73
N TRP A 720 -21.08 -3.37 -7.95
CA TRP A 720 -21.67 -3.73 -6.66
C TRP A 720 -20.57 -4.20 -5.69
N ARG A 721 -20.86 -4.26 -4.39
CA ARG A 721 -19.90 -4.65 -3.36
C ARG A 721 -20.54 -5.53 -2.30
N VAL A 722 -19.71 -6.26 -1.57
CA VAL A 722 -20.10 -7.14 -0.48
C VAL A 722 -19.30 -6.76 0.75
N LYS A 723 -19.95 -6.14 1.73
CA LYS A 723 -19.39 -5.99 3.06
C LYS A 723 -19.52 -7.31 3.79
N TRP A 724 -18.42 -7.85 4.29
CA TRP A 724 -18.44 -9.15 4.93
C TRP A 724 -17.81 -9.11 6.31
N LEU A 725 -18.31 -9.98 7.18
CA LEU A 725 -17.89 -10.15 8.56
C LEU A 725 -17.77 -11.65 8.82
N VAL A 726 -16.72 -12.05 9.53
CA VAL A 726 -16.56 -13.41 10.04
C VAL A 726 -16.11 -13.32 11.49
N LYS A 727 -16.80 -14.09 12.35
CA LYS A 727 -16.45 -14.30 13.76
C LYS A 727 -16.09 -15.74 13.96
N ILE A 728 -14.91 -16.01 14.52
CA ILE A 728 -14.40 -17.38 14.66
C ILE A 728 -14.50 -17.93 16.07
N ARG A 729 -14.58 -19.26 16.16
CA ARG A 729 -14.53 -19.99 17.44
C ARG A 729 -13.15 -20.54 17.77
N SER A 730 -12.29 -20.71 16.76
CA SER A 730 -11.04 -21.47 16.83
C SER A 730 -10.03 -20.94 15.81
N THR A 731 -8.75 -21.12 16.07
CA THR A 731 -7.64 -20.71 15.19
C THR A 731 -7.52 -21.52 13.90
N PHE A 732 -8.30 -22.60 13.74
CA PHE A 732 -8.36 -23.42 12.51
C PHE A 732 -9.62 -23.16 11.66
N SER A 733 -10.20 -21.96 11.76
CA SER A 733 -11.41 -21.60 11.02
C SER A 733 -11.08 -21.14 9.61
N PHE A 734 -11.88 -21.51 8.62
CA PHE A 734 -11.75 -20.95 7.27
C PHE A 734 -13.10 -20.52 6.71
N PHE A 735 -13.07 -19.39 6.00
CA PHE A 735 -14.21 -18.77 5.34
C PHE A 735 -13.85 -18.53 3.88
N TYR A 736 -14.64 -19.06 2.95
CA TYR A 736 -14.51 -18.79 1.52
C TYR A 736 -15.86 -18.36 0.99
N VAL A 737 -15.86 -17.37 0.10
CA VAL A 737 -17.04 -16.93 -0.62
C VAL A 737 -16.76 -16.99 -2.11
N HIS A 738 -17.57 -17.78 -2.81
CA HIS A 738 -17.55 -17.87 -4.25
C HIS A 738 -18.82 -17.21 -4.80
N VAL A 739 -18.67 -16.34 -5.80
CA VAL A 739 -19.78 -15.65 -6.45
C VAL A 739 -20.04 -16.29 -7.81
N TYR A 740 -21.30 -16.61 -8.10
CA TYR A 740 -21.71 -17.16 -9.39
C TYR A 740 -22.86 -16.35 -9.97
N ARG A 741 -22.95 -16.29 -11.31
CA ARG A 741 -24.19 -15.88 -11.97
C ARG A 741 -25.25 -16.96 -11.78
N GLU A 742 -26.51 -16.56 -11.66
CA GLU A 742 -27.64 -17.50 -11.59
C GLU A 742 -27.62 -18.46 -12.79
N GLY A 743 -27.71 -19.76 -12.52
CA GLY A 743 -27.62 -20.82 -13.53
C GLY A 743 -26.20 -21.30 -13.86
N GLN A 744 -25.14 -20.60 -13.43
CA GLN A 744 -23.75 -21.05 -13.56
C GLN A 744 -23.31 -21.84 -12.31
N THR A 745 -22.47 -22.86 -12.50
CA THR A 745 -22.04 -23.74 -11.38
C THR A 745 -20.53 -24.00 -11.29
N SER A 746 -19.77 -23.61 -12.32
CA SER A 746 -18.32 -23.83 -12.42
C SER A 746 -17.53 -22.57 -12.77
N GLU A 747 -18.13 -21.59 -13.44
CA GLU A 747 -17.48 -20.33 -13.81
C GLU A 747 -17.74 -19.28 -12.72
N LEU A 748 -16.67 -18.87 -12.04
CA LEU A 748 -16.72 -17.90 -10.94
C LEU A 748 -16.79 -16.48 -11.49
N VAL A 749 -17.60 -15.67 -10.82
CA VAL A 749 -17.67 -14.22 -11.05
C VAL A 749 -16.62 -13.49 -10.24
N ASP A 750 -16.45 -13.90 -8.98
CA ASP A 750 -15.43 -13.43 -8.06
C ASP A 750 -15.30 -14.45 -6.91
N GLU A 751 -14.21 -14.40 -6.17
CA GLU A 751 -14.00 -15.19 -4.96
C GLU A 751 -13.07 -14.48 -3.97
N TRP A 752 -13.24 -14.78 -2.69
CA TRP A 752 -12.31 -14.37 -1.64
C TRP A 752 -12.38 -15.33 -0.46
N SER A 753 -11.35 -15.28 0.38
CA SER A 753 -11.25 -16.12 1.57
C SER A 753 -10.67 -15.38 2.75
N TRP A 754 -10.82 -16.00 3.92
CA TRP A 754 -10.26 -15.55 5.17
C TRP A 754 -9.98 -16.75 6.08
N ASN A 755 -8.76 -16.82 6.61
CA ASN A 755 -8.22 -17.98 7.32
C ASN A 755 -7.28 -17.62 8.49
N ASP A 756 -7.36 -16.39 9.02
CA ASP A 756 -6.50 -15.95 10.15
C ASP A 756 -7.06 -16.34 11.54
N GLU A 757 -6.34 -16.00 12.62
CA GLU A 757 -6.71 -16.32 14.01
C GLU A 757 -7.67 -15.32 14.69
N ASP A 758 -8.13 -14.26 14.00
CA ASP A 758 -8.97 -13.21 14.60
C ASP A 758 -10.24 -12.88 13.79
N SER A 759 -11.36 -12.61 14.47
CA SER A 759 -12.59 -12.16 13.77
C SER A 759 -12.34 -10.95 12.86
N HIS A 760 -12.82 -11.00 11.62
CA HIS A 760 -12.46 -10.05 10.57
C HIS A 760 -13.68 -9.40 9.91
N ARG A 761 -13.52 -8.16 9.42
CA ARG A 761 -14.53 -7.42 8.66
C ARG A 761 -13.86 -6.68 7.51
N ASP A 762 -14.40 -6.83 6.30
CA ASP A 762 -13.86 -6.17 5.11
C ASP A 762 -14.95 -5.96 4.03
N THR A 763 -14.59 -5.40 2.87
CA THR A 763 -15.50 -5.11 1.75
C THR A 763 -14.89 -5.56 0.42
N ARG A 764 -15.62 -6.39 -0.34
CA ARG A 764 -15.22 -6.84 -1.67
C ARG A 764 -16.01 -6.12 -2.75
N TYR A 765 -15.34 -5.45 -3.69
CA TYR A 765 -15.98 -4.81 -4.86
C TYR A 765 -16.02 -5.78 -6.05
N ILE A 766 -17.14 -5.82 -6.77
CA ILE A 766 -17.42 -6.76 -7.85
C ILE A 766 -17.89 -6.00 -9.10
N HIS A 767 -17.12 -6.08 -10.18
CA HIS A 767 -17.36 -5.37 -11.45
C HIS A 767 -17.99 -6.26 -12.52
N ALA A 768 -18.88 -7.16 -12.12
CA ALA A 768 -19.53 -8.11 -13.03
C ALA A 768 -20.77 -7.54 -13.74
N GLY A 769 -21.16 -6.31 -13.41
CA GLY A 769 -22.30 -5.60 -13.97
C GLY A 769 -23.67 -6.12 -13.53
N ASN A 770 -24.71 -5.67 -14.25
CA ASN A 770 -26.09 -6.06 -14.01
C ASN A 770 -26.31 -7.56 -14.23
N GLY A 771 -27.03 -8.20 -13.31
CA GLY A 771 -27.35 -9.62 -13.40
C GLY A 771 -27.95 -10.18 -12.11
N SER A 772 -28.27 -11.46 -12.13
CA SER A 772 -28.65 -12.22 -10.92
C SER A 772 -27.48 -13.10 -10.50
N TYR A 773 -27.15 -13.06 -9.22
CA TYR A 773 -25.98 -13.71 -8.64
C TYR A 773 -26.36 -14.52 -7.41
N TYR A 774 -25.53 -15.47 -7.01
CA TYR A 774 -25.64 -16.15 -5.73
C TYR A 774 -24.25 -16.49 -5.18
N PHE A 775 -24.16 -16.63 -3.86
CA PHE A 775 -22.93 -17.04 -3.19
C PHE A 775 -22.93 -18.53 -2.91
N ARG A 776 -21.75 -19.16 -3.02
CA ARG A 776 -21.42 -20.39 -2.28
C ARG A 776 -20.38 -20.03 -1.22
N VAL A 777 -20.81 -20.05 0.02
CA VAL A 777 -19.96 -19.84 1.18
C VAL A 777 -19.49 -21.19 1.69
N LEU A 778 -18.18 -21.41 1.79
CA LEU A 778 -17.60 -22.52 2.54
C LEU A 778 -17.14 -21.96 3.89
N ALA A 779 -17.62 -22.54 4.98
CA ALA A 779 -17.30 -22.10 6.32
C ALA A 779 -17.11 -23.32 7.22
N MET A 780 -16.02 -23.36 7.98
CA MET A 780 -15.72 -24.39 8.96
C MET A 780 -15.22 -23.76 10.26
N ASP A 781 -15.70 -24.27 11.41
CA ASP A 781 -15.37 -23.79 12.76
C ASP A 781 -15.62 -22.29 13.04
N ILE A 782 -16.52 -21.69 12.26
CA ILE A 782 -16.94 -20.29 12.38
C ILE A 782 -18.11 -20.15 13.36
N ASP A 783 -18.08 -19.05 14.13
CA ASP A 783 -19.13 -18.69 15.07
C ASP A 783 -20.34 -18.10 14.34
N GLU A 784 -20.07 -17.12 13.47
CA GLU A 784 -21.03 -16.40 12.65
C GLU A 784 -20.29 -15.74 11.48
N TRP A 785 -20.92 -15.71 10.32
CA TRP A 785 -20.51 -14.89 9.19
C TRP A 785 -21.71 -14.11 8.64
N GLU A 786 -21.43 -12.95 8.04
CA GLU A 786 -22.41 -12.05 7.43
C GLU A 786 -21.85 -11.50 6.11
N LEU A 787 -22.70 -11.44 5.07
CA LEU A 787 -22.45 -10.86 3.75
C LEU A 787 -23.55 -9.85 3.44
N GLU A 788 -23.27 -8.55 3.52
CA GLU A 788 -24.15 -7.47 3.11
C GLU A 788 -23.79 -7.01 1.70
N VAL A 789 -24.70 -7.25 0.77
CA VAL A 789 -24.57 -6.88 -0.64
C VAL A 789 -25.12 -5.47 -0.85
N GLU A 790 -24.33 -4.59 -1.46
CA GLU A 790 -24.76 -3.26 -1.88
C GLU A 790 -24.50 -3.07 -3.39
N ASP A 791 -25.43 -2.43 -4.07
CA ASP A 791 -25.44 -2.21 -5.52
C ASP A 791 -25.35 -0.71 -5.82
N HIS A 792 -24.53 -0.33 -6.80
CA HIS A 792 -24.22 1.06 -7.12
C HIS A 792 -24.97 1.48 -8.41
N TYR A 793 -26.13 2.15 -8.27
CA TYR A 793 -26.95 2.58 -9.42
C TYR A 793 -27.77 3.85 -9.16
#